data_AF-A0A182N2V8-F1
#
_entry.id   AF-A0A182N2V8-F1
#
_cell.length_a   1.000
_cell.length_b   1.000
_cell.length_c   1.000
_cell.angle_alpha   90.00
_cell.angle_beta   90.00
_cell.angle_gamma   90.00
#
_symmetry.space_group_name_H-M   'P 1'
#
loop_
_entity.id
_entity.type
_entity.pdbx_description
1 polymer ?
#
loop_
_entity_poly.entity_id
_entity_poly.type
_entity_poly.pdbx_seq_one_letter_code
_entity_poly.pdbx_strand_id
1 'polypeptide(L)'
;MDDGEALQKALLKKNLQQQLDEFQMLSAIFCNPGELQVDDYGCIDNLNGFIEGETGCLNSKLDYRFELPLLPDQKVQILVELPHLYPSLEIPRIVIRSAVIPRAQERTLTDRIERFIEEEVVERDAPYIYQVVGWIQDNFVDLMESSEEKREPQTKRTTTETGQPPIVFERLWIYSHHLKSKAKRQTIVKTARDLRLSGFSRPGKPAIICVEGHQCDTQEFWRTIKPLKWQKIQVKLCETQPIGSEKEMVALRHFECGFREELFCEMDEDSDAEDQPMSMGLFMKFLEKHNCGYIKRELFGFQSLELTRVDYTNVGLTGPNCLQLLPPAGVGTLAAGSGSGYKQQQKVAIGDQDGVLQVFSMKKDELQVHFKTLPNEKIAAVKLGGQAGSAVDKIFTASENKVRGFNKKGKLFLAFETSLTETIRSMCVSGSDLLVCGNHVYNHYRDCKEVGSYLCGDVIVDVAALCPNNTSRLITVLACSGRVLRVLEHARVRQTLELDSVPTVLYVPRGLGDRILCGFSDGSVILFHLNLLSTEVKREVLVAEREGDGGVPSAVTCLATYDLSGDGKEELIVGRRDGTLQVFAMNSDEYQFEMECTQVYRECFNESISTLQGGCVGATNYTEIVVCTYSGRIFGLTTQCISKSLGDDGTRAEKPAGTPIDSSAKLQRIRAEIYELEQTIAKERERYQLSTQALSSGLSAIPMLPINDSFVLSKDDATFLLSLEIPTPIEHVLLQCDAPITLLDVEKNTAVVSFSECDKLSGNSLLASYRCQLNTNRLDLKFRTIEGQSGTLQVYITPNLQPKCCQLKRYPIKPLSLHVIVQNATDEMLARPMNTLTLRGPFSQAEMHNWLLNSIPELPEKLYDGGKVQYTFQHVFIGTLLVCEYGKGEAVFRSDNISTVSILKDFITKEATKKRIKLEISTSINESTIPSLVKLIEPKILHYNKLTKDYQLSQALLDLDIRDDDEFNTLAEDYRALIRNQQTIGTEFRKQPTILNRIYGILTDLYIDKFKFKGVNVKTKLPQLIELLENYTYDELVQFYSVVKAGEEDGGDV
;
A
#
# COMPACT_ATOMS: atom_id res chain seq x y z
N MET A 1 -19.66 -14.97 -14.96
CA MET A 1 -19.46 -16.39 -14.66
C MET A 1 -20.19 -16.65 -13.35
N ASP A 2 -21.31 -17.38 -13.33
CA ASP A 2 -22.02 -17.69 -12.07
C ASP A 2 -22.76 -19.05 -12.07
N ASP A 3 -22.54 -19.91 -13.07
CA ASP A 3 -23.22 -21.22 -13.14
C ASP A 3 -22.62 -22.29 -12.21
N GLY A 4 -21.36 -22.10 -11.76
CA GLY A 4 -20.62 -23.08 -10.98
C GLY A 4 -21.04 -23.19 -9.50
N GLU A 5 -21.24 -22.05 -8.83
CA GLU A 5 -21.62 -22.04 -7.40
C GLU A 5 -23.07 -22.53 -7.19
N ALA A 6 -23.97 -22.22 -8.12
CA ALA A 6 -25.36 -22.66 -8.08
C ALA A 6 -25.46 -24.20 -8.20
N LEU A 7 -24.70 -24.81 -9.11
CA LEU A 7 -24.69 -26.26 -9.31
C LEU A 7 -24.15 -26.99 -8.06
N GLN A 8 -23.11 -26.42 -7.42
CA GLN A 8 -22.51 -27.01 -6.21
C GLN A 8 -23.45 -26.94 -4.99
N LYS A 9 -24.19 -25.84 -4.84
CA LYS A 9 -25.19 -25.69 -3.77
C LYS A 9 -26.39 -26.62 -3.98
N ALA A 10 -26.82 -26.81 -5.23
CA ALA A 10 -27.91 -27.72 -5.57
C ALA A 10 -27.55 -29.19 -5.27
N LEU A 11 -26.33 -29.62 -5.62
CA LEU A 11 -25.85 -30.97 -5.30
C LEU A 11 -25.77 -31.21 -3.78
N LEU A 12 -25.27 -30.23 -3.03
CA LEU A 12 -25.19 -30.33 -1.57
C LEU A 12 -26.59 -30.48 -0.94
N LYS A 13 -27.57 -29.67 -1.35
CA LYS A 13 -28.95 -29.80 -0.85
C LYS A 13 -29.57 -31.16 -1.18
N LYS A 14 -29.33 -31.68 -2.40
CA LYS A 14 -29.81 -33.01 -2.82
C LYS A 14 -29.30 -34.12 -1.91
N ASN A 15 -28.01 -34.11 -1.59
CA ASN A 15 -27.37 -35.15 -0.76
C ASN A 15 -27.86 -35.10 0.69
N LEU A 16 -28.03 -33.91 1.25
CA LEU A 16 -28.58 -33.75 2.60
C LEU A 16 -30.03 -34.22 2.69
N GLN A 17 -30.84 -33.97 1.66
CA GLN A 17 -32.21 -34.49 1.61
C GLN A 17 -32.20 -36.02 1.59
N GLN A 18 -31.38 -36.64 0.74
CA GLN A 18 -31.25 -38.10 0.66
C GLN A 18 -30.82 -38.73 1.99
N GLN A 19 -29.97 -38.05 2.78
CA GLN A 19 -29.59 -38.51 4.12
C GLN A 19 -30.76 -38.53 5.10
N LEU A 20 -31.54 -37.45 5.12
CA LEU A 20 -32.71 -37.36 5.99
C LEU A 20 -33.77 -38.38 5.60
N ASP A 21 -33.98 -38.58 4.29
CA ASP A 21 -34.90 -39.58 3.77
C ASP A 21 -34.46 -41.01 4.17
N GLU A 22 -33.17 -41.32 4.04
CA GLU A 22 -32.64 -42.62 4.45
C GLU A 22 -32.75 -42.83 5.96
N PHE A 23 -32.45 -41.82 6.78
CA PHE A 23 -32.60 -41.90 8.23
C PHE A 23 -34.06 -42.10 8.66
N GLN A 24 -35.00 -41.41 8.01
CA GLN A 24 -36.43 -41.60 8.26
C GLN A 24 -36.87 -43.02 7.90
N MET A 25 -36.41 -43.55 6.77
CA MET A 25 -36.67 -44.94 6.38
C MET A 25 -36.07 -45.93 7.39
N LEU A 26 -34.82 -45.74 7.82
CA LEU A 26 -34.18 -46.60 8.81
C LEU A 26 -34.89 -46.54 10.17
N SER A 27 -35.36 -45.36 10.58
CA SER A 27 -36.17 -45.19 11.80
C SER A 27 -37.51 -45.93 11.73
N ALA A 28 -38.07 -46.08 10.54
CA ALA A 28 -39.27 -46.88 10.32
C ALA A 28 -38.99 -48.40 10.29
N ILE A 29 -37.83 -48.81 9.77
CA ILE A 29 -37.42 -50.22 9.72
C ILE A 29 -37.02 -50.73 11.12
N PHE A 30 -36.23 -49.96 11.87
CA PHE A 30 -35.77 -50.29 13.22
C PHE A 30 -36.62 -49.57 14.28
N CYS A 31 -37.92 -49.87 14.27
CA CYS A 31 -38.94 -49.14 15.03
C CYS A 31 -39.12 -49.60 16.49
N ASN A 32 -38.41 -50.64 16.95
CA ASN A 32 -38.55 -51.06 18.35
C ASN A 32 -37.88 -50.03 19.29
N PRO A 33 -38.45 -49.80 20.49
CA PRO A 33 -37.91 -48.81 21.42
C PRO A 33 -36.45 -49.07 21.75
N GLY A 34 -35.59 -48.11 21.36
CA GLY A 34 -34.17 -48.11 21.62
C GLY A 34 -33.30 -48.79 20.57
N GLU A 35 -33.86 -49.36 19.49
CA GLU A 35 -33.08 -49.97 18.41
C GLU A 35 -32.34 -48.95 17.54
N LEU A 36 -32.95 -47.82 17.19
CA LEU A 36 -32.29 -46.69 16.53
C LEU A 36 -32.46 -45.43 17.37
N GLN A 37 -31.34 -44.76 17.67
CA GLN A 37 -31.32 -43.56 18.52
C GLN A 37 -30.44 -42.48 17.92
N VAL A 38 -30.89 -41.23 18.02
CA VAL A 38 -30.09 -40.02 17.73
C VAL A 38 -29.79 -39.35 19.05
N ASP A 39 -28.51 -39.03 19.30
CA ASP A 39 -28.09 -38.42 20.56
C ASP A 39 -28.48 -36.93 20.64
N ASP A 40 -28.55 -36.23 19.51
CA ASP A 40 -29.01 -34.82 19.43
C ASP A 40 -29.95 -34.61 18.22
N TYR A 41 -31.25 -34.47 18.50
CA TYR A 41 -32.24 -34.22 17.46
C TYR A 41 -32.13 -32.84 16.82
N GLY A 42 -31.42 -31.88 17.46
CA GLY A 42 -31.21 -30.55 16.90
C GLY A 42 -30.42 -30.55 15.60
N CYS A 43 -29.65 -31.61 15.32
CA CYS A 43 -28.94 -31.74 14.05
C CYS A 43 -29.89 -31.89 12.85
N ILE A 44 -31.02 -32.59 13.03
CA ILE A 44 -32.04 -32.78 12.00
C ILE A 44 -32.70 -31.45 11.65
N ASP A 45 -33.00 -30.63 12.67
CA ASP A 45 -33.56 -29.29 12.47
C ASP A 45 -32.58 -28.36 11.74
N ASN A 46 -31.27 -28.45 12.04
CA ASN A 46 -30.26 -27.68 11.31
C ASN A 46 -30.14 -28.11 9.84
N LEU A 47 -30.19 -29.41 9.56
CA LEU A 47 -30.14 -29.96 8.19
C LEU A 47 -31.36 -29.53 7.39
N ASN A 48 -32.57 -29.70 7.94
CA ASN A 48 -33.81 -29.24 7.33
C ASN A 48 -33.77 -27.73 7.06
N GLY A 49 -33.42 -26.94 8.07
CA GLY A 49 -33.33 -25.48 7.91
C GLY A 49 -32.32 -25.05 6.85
N PHE A 50 -31.22 -25.79 6.63
CA PHE A 50 -30.29 -25.48 5.55
C PHE A 50 -30.82 -25.91 4.16
N ILE A 51 -31.47 -27.07 4.06
CA ILE A 51 -32.09 -27.56 2.80
C ILE A 51 -33.18 -26.60 2.35
N GLU A 52 -34.03 -26.16 3.29
CA GLU A 52 -35.10 -25.19 3.05
C GLU A 52 -34.55 -23.78 2.82
N GLY A 53 -33.29 -23.53 3.22
CA GLY A 53 -32.60 -22.25 3.03
C GLY A 53 -32.87 -21.22 4.12
N GLU A 54 -33.52 -21.63 5.21
CA GLU A 54 -33.77 -20.85 6.41
C GLU A 54 -32.48 -20.56 7.19
N THR A 55 -31.51 -21.48 7.17
CA THR A 55 -30.20 -21.29 7.78
C THR A 55 -29.09 -21.29 6.72
N GLY A 56 -28.19 -20.30 6.80
CA GLY A 56 -27.08 -20.15 5.84
C GLY A 56 -25.86 -21.02 6.14
N CYS A 57 -25.87 -21.74 7.27
CA CYS A 57 -24.72 -22.51 7.74
C CYS A 57 -25.14 -23.86 8.32
N LEU A 58 -24.52 -24.93 7.85
CA LEU A 58 -24.54 -26.26 8.46
C LEU A 58 -23.52 -26.28 9.60
N ASN A 59 -23.97 -26.48 10.83
CA ASN A 59 -23.10 -26.53 12.00
C ASN A 59 -23.06 -27.92 12.66
N SER A 60 -23.89 -28.86 12.23
CA SER A 60 -23.98 -30.23 12.76
C SER A 60 -24.20 -31.29 11.66
N LYS A 61 -23.70 -32.51 11.86
CA LYS A 61 -23.89 -33.68 10.97
C LYS A 61 -24.91 -34.65 11.54
N LEU A 62 -25.53 -35.48 10.71
CA LEU A 62 -26.48 -36.49 11.16
C LEU A 62 -25.73 -37.74 11.62
N ASP A 63 -25.65 -37.90 12.93
CA ASP A 63 -25.01 -39.05 13.58
C ASP A 63 -26.07 -39.80 14.42
N TYR A 64 -26.18 -41.12 14.26
CA TYR A 64 -27.14 -41.96 14.96
C TYR A 64 -26.58 -43.36 15.23
N ARG A 65 -27.21 -44.12 16.12
CA ARG A 65 -26.72 -45.45 16.52
C ARG A 65 -27.82 -46.50 16.54
N PHE A 66 -27.44 -47.72 16.16
CA PHE A 66 -28.25 -48.92 16.32
C PHE A 66 -27.83 -49.72 17.55
N GLU A 67 -28.76 -50.32 18.28
CA GLU A 67 -28.49 -51.32 19.33
C GLU A 67 -29.15 -52.66 18.99
N LEU A 68 -28.39 -53.55 18.36
CA LEU A 68 -28.89 -54.80 17.77
C LEU A 68 -28.34 -56.03 18.52
N PRO A 69 -29.15 -57.08 18.75
CA PRO A 69 -28.70 -58.29 19.44
C PRO A 69 -27.92 -59.23 18.49
N LEU A 70 -26.67 -58.87 18.18
CA LEU A 70 -25.82 -59.64 17.24
C LEU A 70 -25.03 -60.78 17.90
N LEU A 71 -25.07 -60.89 19.23
CA LEU A 71 -24.45 -61.97 20.00
C LEU A 71 -25.50 -62.60 20.94
N PRO A 72 -25.40 -63.91 21.26
CA PRO A 72 -26.32 -64.55 22.21
C PRO A 72 -26.31 -63.81 23.57
N ASP A 73 -27.48 -63.38 24.03
CA ASP A 73 -27.71 -62.65 25.27
C ASP A 73 -27.02 -61.26 25.41
N GLN A 74 -26.50 -60.67 24.33
CA GLN A 74 -25.92 -59.31 24.37
C GLN A 74 -26.26 -58.44 23.16
N LYS A 75 -26.51 -57.15 23.40
CA LYS A 75 -26.70 -56.13 22.37
C LYS A 75 -25.38 -55.47 21.99
N VAL A 76 -25.17 -55.32 20.69
CA VAL A 76 -24.03 -54.68 20.06
C VAL A 76 -24.47 -53.34 19.50
N GLN A 77 -23.67 -52.30 19.75
CA GLN A 77 -23.96 -50.94 19.31
C GLN A 77 -23.23 -50.64 17.99
N ILE A 78 -23.96 -50.18 16.98
CA ILE A 78 -23.41 -49.75 15.69
C ILE A 78 -23.64 -48.24 15.56
N LEU A 79 -22.58 -47.44 15.56
CA LEU A 79 -22.64 -46.00 15.41
C LEU A 79 -22.43 -45.64 13.94
N VAL A 80 -23.36 -44.86 13.37
CA VAL A 80 -23.35 -44.37 11.99
C VAL A 80 -23.20 -42.85 11.98
N GLU A 81 -22.21 -42.38 11.24
CA GLU A 81 -21.87 -40.97 11.10
C GLU A 81 -21.94 -40.56 9.61
N LEU A 82 -22.87 -39.67 9.23
CA LEU A 82 -23.10 -39.26 7.82
C LEU A 82 -22.45 -37.90 7.48
N PRO A 83 -21.44 -37.84 6.59
CA PRO A 83 -20.91 -36.60 6.04
C PRO A 83 -21.89 -35.88 5.10
N HIS A 84 -21.81 -34.55 4.97
CA HIS A 84 -22.81 -33.74 4.26
C HIS A 84 -22.98 -34.04 2.77
N LEU A 85 -21.97 -34.60 2.10
CA LEU A 85 -22.04 -34.91 0.68
C LEU A 85 -22.25 -36.42 0.42
N TYR A 86 -22.54 -37.24 1.45
CA TYR A 86 -23.07 -38.60 1.31
C TYR A 86 -24.49 -38.56 0.71
N PRO A 87 -24.88 -39.46 -0.20
CA PRO A 87 -24.14 -40.65 -0.66
C PRO A 87 -23.17 -40.42 -1.82
N SER A 88 -23.41 -39.43 -2.69
CA SER A 88 -22.75 -39.32 -4.00
C SER A 88 -21.24 -39.12 -3.98
N LEU A 89 -20.72 -38.32 -3.05
CA LEU A 89 -19.32 -37.88 -3.08
C LEU A 89 -18.54 -38.23 -1.83
N GLU A 90 -19.22 -38.71 -0.78
CA GLU A 90 -18.61 -39.10 0.49
C GLU A 90 -19.20 -40.43 0.98
N ILE A 91 -18.37 -41.26 1.62
CA ILE A 91 -18.79 -42.54 2.22
C ILE A 91 -19.09 -42.36 3.72
N PRO A 92 -19.99 -43.17 4.31
CA PRO A 92 -20.39 -43.03 5.70
C PRO A 92 -19.40 -43.73 6.63
N ARG A 93 -19.26 -43.27 7.87
CA ARG A 93 -18.38 -43.91 8.87
C ARG A 93 -19.21 -44.76 9.83
N ILE A 94 -18.86 -46.04 9.94
CA ILE A 94 -19.58 -47.01 10.77
C ILE A 94 -18.64 -47.65 11.78
N VAL A 95 -18.98 -47.59 13.07
CA VAL A 95 -18.17 -48.12 14.18
C VAL A 95 -19.00 -49.06 15.03
N ILE A 96 -18.49 -50.26 15.28
CA ILE A 96 -19.15 -51.24 16.15
C ILE A 96 -18.53 -51.22 17.54
N ARG A 97 -19.36 -51.14 18.59
CA ARG A 97 -18.97 -51.18 20.00
C ARG A 97 -19.76 -52.24 20.75
N SER A 98 -19.07 -53.03 21.55
CA SER A 98 -19.69 -53.97 22.50
C SER A 98 -18.78 -54.19 23.69
N ALA A 99 -19.36 -54.46 24.86
CA ALA A 99 -18.60 -54.71 26.09
C ALA A 99 -17.66 -55.92 26.00
N VAL A 100 -17.89 -56.83 25.03
CA VAL A 100 -17.10 -58.06 24.83
C VAL A 100 -16.04 -57.92 23.74
N ILE A 101 -16.01 -56.82 22.99
CA ILE A 101 -15.05 -56.61 21.89
C ILE A 101 -13.92 -55.73 22.40
N PRO A 102 -12.67 -56.23 22.48
CA PRO A 102 -11.53 -55.39 22.85
C PRO A 102 -11.33 -54.27 21.82
N ARG A 103 -10.97 -53.07 22.26
CA ARG A 103 -10.70 -51.90 21.40
C ARG A 103 -9.76 -52.17 20.21
N ALA A 104 -8.86 -53.15 20.33
CA ALA A 104 -7.97 -53.54 19.24
C ALA A 104 -8.69 -54.26 18.09
N GLN A 105 -9.76 -55.02 18.37
CA GLN A 105 -10.58 -55.70 17.35
C GLN A 105 -11.59 -54.75 16.69
N GLU A 106 -12.08 -53.70 17.39
CA GLU A 106 -13.01 -52.71 16.82
C GLU A 106 -12.46 -52.07 15.53
N ARG A 107 -11.16 -51.76 15.51
CA ARG A 107 -10.50 -51.18 14.32
C ARG A 107 -10.47 -52.14 13.13
N THR A 108 -10.20 -53.42 13.38
CA THR A 108 -10.19 -54.45 12.33
C THR A 108 -11.58 -54.67 11.75
N LEU A 109 -12.63 -54.57 12.57
CA LEU A 109 -14.02 -54.65 12.12
C LEU A 109 -14.38 -53.46 11.22
N THR A 110 -14.03 -52.24 11.63
CA THR A 110 -14.27 -51.02 10.82
C THR A 110 -13.54 -51.09 9.48
N ASP A 111 -12.27 -51.52 9.45
CA ASP A 111 -11.50 -51.65 8.19
C ASP A 111 -12.13 -52.68 7.23
N ARG A 112 -12.80 -53.74 7.75
CA ARG A 112 -13.50 -54.74 6.93
C ARG A 112 -14.85 -54.22 6.39
N ILE A 113 -15.58 -53.44 7.18
CA ILE A 113 -16.83 -52.80 6.74
C ILE A 113 -16.54 -51.75 5.67
N GLU A 114 -15.51 -50.93 5.84
CA GLU A 114 -15.09 -49.94 4.82
C GLU A 114 -14.70 -50.64 3.50
N ARG A 115 -13.97 -51.77 3.57
CA ARG A 115 -13.64 -52.56 2.38
C ARG A 115 -14.88 -53.13 1.69
N PHE A 116 -15.86 -53.64 2.44
CA PHE A 116 -17.13 -54.10 1.87
C PHE A 116 -17.87 -52.96 1.15
N ILE A 117 -17.96 -51.77 1.76
CA ILE A 117 -18.55 -50.59 1.11
C ILE A 117 -17.79 -50.25 -0.18
N GLU A 118 -16.45 -50.33 -0.16
CA GLU A 118 -15.64 -49.97 -1.31
C GLU A 118 -15.76 -50.95 -2.48
N GLU A 119 -15.75 -52.25 -2.18
CA GLU A 119 -15.70 -53.34 -3.17
C GLU A 119 -17.10 -53.72 -3.69
N GLU A 120 -18.13 -53.74 -2.83
CA GLU A 120 -19.43 -54.33 -3.15
C GLU A 120 -20.56 -53.29 -3.35
N VAL A 121 -20.40 -52.04 -2.89
CA VAL A 121 -21.38 -50.97 -3.12
C VAL A 121 -21.04 -50.21 -4.41
N VAL A 122 -21.60 -50.70 -5.52
CA VAL A 122 -21.30 -50.25 -6.89
C VAL A 122 -21.97 -48.91 -7.24
N GLU A 123 -23.19 -48.66 -6.76
CA GLU A 123 -23.95 -47.43 -7.05
C GLU A 123 -23.90 -46.44 -5.88
N ARG A 124 -22.98 -45.47 -5.97
CA ARG A 124 -22.73 -44.51 -4.89
C ARG A 124 -23.59 -43.25 -4.92
N ASP A 125 -24.49 -43.10 -5.90
CA ASP A 125 -25.39 -41.94 -5.99
C ASP A 125 -26.73 -42.09 -5.25
N ALA A 126 -26.94 -43.23 -4.58
CA ALA A 126 -28.10 -43.51 -3.74
C ALA A 126 -27.67 -43.90 -2.31
N PRO A 127 -28.48 -43.63 -1.27
CA PRO A 127 -28.15 -44.04 0.10
C PRO A 127 -28.20 -45.58 0.26
N TYR A 128 -27.27 -46.12 1.04
CA TYR A 128 -26.99 -47.57 1.16
C TYR A 128 -26.67 -48.04 2.60
N ILE A 129 -26.89 -47.24 3.65
CA ILE A 129 -26.64 -47.63 5.05
C ILE A 129 -27.41 -48.89 5.43
N TYR A 130 -28.64 -49.04 4.96
CA TYR A 130 -29.44 -50.24 5.25
C TYR A 130 -28.74 -51.52 4.78
N GLN A 131 -28.13 -51.50 3.58
CA GLN A 131 -27.41 -52.65 3.04
C GLN A 131 -26.18 -52.99 3.89
N VAL A 132 -25.48 -51.97 4.36
CA VAL A 132 -24.28 -52.17 5.19
C VAL A 132 -24.64 -52.70 6.56
N VAL A 133 -25.70 -52.19 7.20
CA VAL A 133 -26.20 -52.74 8.46
C VAL A 133 -26.64 -54.19 8.27
N GLY A 134 -27.37 -54.51 7.20
CA GLY A 134 -27.75 -55.89 6.87
C GLY A 134 -26.55 -56.82 6.72
N TRP A 135 -25.53 -56.40 5.97
CA TRP A 135 -24.29 -57.18 5.83
C TRP A 135 -23.58 -57.41 7.16
N ILE A 136 -23.52 -56.38 8.02
CA ILE A 136 -22.94 -56.52 9.37
C ILE A 136 -23.71 -57.55 10.17
N GLN A 137 -25.05 -57.52 10.14
CA GLN A 137 -25.88 -58.51 10.84
C GLN A 137 -25.62 -59.93 10.35
N ASP A 138 -25.46 -60.11 9.04
CA ASP A 138 -25.26 -61.43 8.42
C ASP A 138 -23.86 -62.01 8.64
N ASN A 139 -22.84 -61.16 8.81
CA ASN A 139 -21.43 -61.58 8.84
C ASN A 139 -20.75 -61.35 10.21
N PHE A 140 -21.50 -60.94 11.24
CA PHE A 140 -20.92 -60.49 12.50
C PHE A 140 -20.04 -61.52 13.22
N VAL A 141 -20.39 -62.80 13.14
CA VAL A 141 -19.68 -63.88 13.83
C VAL A 141 -18.32 -64.17 13.17
N ASP A 142 -18.27 -64.27 11.84
CA ASP A 142 -17.04 -64.48 11.06
C ASP A 142 -16.06 -63.29 11.18
N LEU A 143 -16.63 -62.11 11.40
CA LEU A 143 -15.85 -60.90 11.61
C LEU A 143 -15.08 -60.92 12.95
N MET A 144 -15.48 -61.74 13.93
CA MET A 144 -14.88 -61.81 15.27
C MET A 144 -13.75 -62.85 15.44
N GLU A 145 -13.65 -63.89 14.60
CA GLU A 145 -12.77 -65.06 14.87
C GLU A 145 -11.32 -64.97 14.30
N SER A 146 -10.94 -63.95 13.52
CA SER A 146 -9.68 -63.96 12.74
C SER A 146 -8.53 -63.09 13.28
N SER A 147 -7.93 -63.45 14.43
CA SER A 147 -6.77 -62.71 14.98
C SER A 147 -5.60 -63.57 15.51
N GLU A 148 -4.85 -64.30 14.66
CA GLU A 148 -3.44 -64.72 14.94
C GLU A 148 -2.55 -64.85 13.66
N GLU A 149 -1.41 -64.14 13.67
CA GLU A 149 -0.09 -64.21 12.97
C GLU A 149 0.13 -64.44 11.43
N LYS A 150 0.98 -63.60 10.78
CA LYS A 150 2.42 -63.85 10.39
C LYS A 150 3.04 -62.78 9.44
N ARG A 151 4.37 -62.56 9.54
CA ARG A 151 5.22 -61.56 8.84
C ARG A 151 6.24 -62.17 7.84
N GLU A 152 6.78 -61.30 6.93
CA GLU A 152 8.06 -61.30 6.14
C GLU A 152 8.16 -61.97 4.74
N PRO A 153 9.15 -61.64 3.83
CA PRO A 153 10.08 -60.47 3.65
C PRO A 153 10.32 -59.98 2.16
N GLN A 154 11.22 -58.99 1.93
CA GLN A 154 11.58 -58.26 0.66
C GLN A 154 12.51 -58.99 -0.37
N THR A 155 12.46 -58.63 -1.68
CA THR A 155 13.65 -58.56 -2.59
C THR A 155 13.42 -57.79 -3.93
N LYS A 156 14.47 -57.12 -4.46
CA LYS A 156 14.53 -56.25 -5.69
C LYS A 156 14.95 -57.00 -6.98
N ARG A 157 14.48 -56.59 -8.18
CA ARG A 157 15.26 -56.12 -9.40
C ARG A 157 14.52 -56.20 -10.79
N THR A 158 14.42 -55.04 -11.49
CA THR A 158 14.54 -54.67 -12.95
C THR A 158 13.73 -55.39 -14.09
N THR A 159 12.71 -54.74 -14.73
CA THR A 159 12.59 -53.97 -16.06
C THR A 159 12.66 -54.79 -17.36
N THR A 160 11.74 -54.70 -18.36
CA THR A 160 11.54 -53.61 -19.40
C THR A 160 10.16 -53.65 -20.17
N GLU A 161 9.80 -52.51 -20.81
CA GLU A 161 8.54 -52.02 -21.48
C GLU A 161 8.26 -52.49 -22.95
N THR A 162 7.04 -52.39 -23.53
CA THR A 162 6.51 -51.25 -24.37
C THR A 162 4.96 -51.04 -24.38
N GLY A 163 4.48 -49.77 -24.33
CA GLY A 163 3.26 -49.23 -24.99
C GLY A 163 2.04 -48.81 -24.13
N GLN A 164 1.99 -47.57 -23.58
CA GLN A 164 0.93 -47.04 -22.69
C GLN A 164 0.30 -45.69 -23.18
N PRO A 165 -0.96 -45.34 -22.80
CA PRO A 165 -1.66 -44.08 -23.13
C PRO A 165 -0.88 -42.80 -22.73
N PRO A 166 -1.17 -41.61 -23.32
CA PRO A 166 -0.40 -40.41 -23.05
C PRO A 166 -0.50 -40.06 -21.57
N ILE A 167 0.67 -39.98 -20.95
CA ILE A 167 0.81 -39.74 -19.54
C ILE A 167 0.53 -38.25 -19.28
N VAL A 168 -0.37 -37.94 -18.35
CA VAL A 168 -0.69 -36.57 -17.96
C VAL A 168 -0.26 -36.34 -16.52
N PHE A 169 0.65 -35.38 -16.33
CA PHE A 169 0.99 -34.87 -15.02
C PHE A 169 -0.10 -33.91 -14.54
N GLU A 170 -0.52 -34.05 -13.29
CA GLU A 170 -1.46 -33.17 -12.62
C GLU A 170 -0.94 -32.78 -11.23
N ARG A 171 -1.16 -31.51 -10.88
CA ARG A 171 -0.97 -30.98 -9.53
C ARG A 171 -2.28 -30.41 -9.01
N LEU A 172 -2.71 -30.89 -7.84
CA LEU A 172 -3.90 -30.40 -7.15
C LEU A 172 -3.51 -29.64 -5.90
N TRP A 173 -4.10 -28.45 -5.75
CA TRP A 173 -4.01 -27.63 -4.54
C TRP A 173 -5.36 -27.64 -3.83
N ILE A 174 -5.41 -28.19 -2.63
CA ILE A 174 -6.62 -28.44 -1.87
C ILE A 174 -6.57 -27.63 -0.57
N TYR A 175 -7.63 -26.87 -0.32
CA TYR A 175 -7.82 -26.08 0.88
C TYR A 175 -8.90 -26.68 1.77
N SER A 176 -8.66 -26.75 3.07
CA SER A 176 -9.67 -27.07 4.07
C SER A 176 -9.66 -26.10 5.25
N HIS A 177 -10.80 -25.92 5.90
CA HIS A 177 -10.90 -25.06 7.08
C HIS A 177 -10.03 -25.54 8.26
N HIS A 178 -9.81 -26.84 8.46
CA HIS A 178 -8.71 -27.34 9.30
C HIS A 178 -8.43 -28.85 9.19
N LEU A 179 -7.23 -29.28 9.58
CA LEU A 179 -6.76 -30.67 9.63
C LEU A 179 -6.06 -30.93 10.97
N LYS A 180 -6.83 -30.97 12.06
CA LYS A 180 -6.31 -31.31 13.40
C LYS A 180 -6.27 -32.82 13.66
N SER A 181 -7.21 -33.56 13.06
CA SER A 181 -7.35 -35.01 13.28
C SER A 181 -6.12 -35.79 12.82
N LYS A 182 -5.38 -36.38 13.76
CA LYS A 182 -4.26 -37.29 13.51
C LYS A 182 -4.65 -38.46 12.59
N ALA A 183 -5.90 -38.92 12.68
CA ALA A 183 -6.44 -39.95 11.78
C ALA A 183 -6.54 -39.46 10.33
N LYS A 184 -7.17 -38.30 10.07
CA LYS A 184 -7.24 -37.74 8.70
C LYS A 184 -5.85 -37.46 8.13
N ARG A 185 -4.97 -36.91 8.97
CA ARG A 185 -3.56 -36.66 8.67
C ARG A 185 -2.83 -37.91 8.19
N GLN A 186 -2.94 -39.00 8.97
CA GLN A 186 -2.41 -40.30 8.60
C GLN A 186 -3.05 -40.86 7.33
N THR A 187 -4.37 -40.72 7.14
CA THR A 187 -5.07 -41.14 5.93
C THR A 187 -4.54 -40.39 4.71
N ILE A 188 -4.42 -39.06 4.77
CA ILE A 188 -3.90 -38.22 3.69
C ILE A 188 -2.49 -38.65 3.28
N VAL A 189 -1.59 -38.87 4.25
CA VAL A 189 -0.23 -39.34 3.96
C VAL A 189 -0.22 -40.76 3.40
N LYS A 190 -1.06 -41.65 3.94
CA LYS A 190 -1.18 -43.05 3.50
C LYS A 190 -1.72 -43.13 2.07
N THR A 191 -2.83 -42.47 1.77
CA THR A 191 -3.46 -42.45 0.45
C THR A 191 -2.54 -41.87 -0.62
N ALA A 192 -1.85 -40.75 -0.34
CA ALA A 192 -0.88 -40.19 -1.29
C ALA A 192 0.31 -41.14 -1.53
N ARG A 193 0.75 -41.87 -0.50
CA ARG A 193 1.83 -42.86 -0.63
C ARG A 193 1.38 -44.08 -1.45
N ASP A 194 0.18 -44.59 -1.19
CA ASP A 194 -0.37 -45.76 -1.87
C ASP A 194 -0.60 -45.48 -3.36
N LEU A 195 -0.98 -44.24 -3.69
CA LEU A 195 -1.14 -43.71 -5.05
C LEU A 195 0.16 -43.13 -5.65
N ARG A 196 1.31 -43.28 -4.96
CA ARG A 196 2.65 -42.82 -5.41
C ARG A 196 2.74 -41.33 -5.80
N LEU A 197 1.90 -40.51 -5.18
CA LEU A 197 1.89 -39.07 -5.36
C LEU A 197 3.02 -38.42 -4.55
N SER A 198 3.53 -37.31 -5.07
CA SER A 198 4.37 -36.38 -4.30
C SER A 198 3.56 -35.18 -3.83
N GLY A 199 4.14 -34.39 -2.93
CA GLY A 199 3.51 -33.18 -2.40
C GLY A 199 3.51 -33.18 -0.89
N PHE A 200 2.56 -32.50 -0.27
CA PHE A 200 2.51 -32.41 1.17
C PHE A 200 1.11 -32.17 1.71
N SER A 201 0.95 -32.45 3.00
CA SER A 201 -0.18 -31.94 3.77
C SER A 201 0.30 -31.09 4.93
N ARG A 202 -0.34 -29.94 5.08
CA ARG A 202 -0.24 -29.07 6.22
C ARG A 202 -1.46 -29.30 7.12
N PRO A 203 -1.31 -29.98 8.26
CA PRO A 203 -2.33 -29.98 9.29
C PRO A 203 -2.61 -28.58 9.87
N GLY A 204 -3.65 -28.41 10.68
CA GLY A 204 -4.01 -27.12 11.31
C GLY A 204 -5.12 -26.33 10.63
N LYS A 205 -5.35 -25.06 11.02
CA LYS A 205 -6.48 -24.19 10.58
C LYS A 205 -5.96 -22.91 9.90
N PRO A 206 -6.18 -22.70 8.59
CA PRO A 206 -6.69 -23.66 7.60
C PRO A 206 -5.68 -24.78 7.30
N ALA A 207 -6.15 -25.87 6.73
CA ALA A 207 -5.33 -26.97 6.24
C ALA A 207 -5.15 -26.91 4.74
N ILE A 208 -3.96 -27.29 4.27
CA ILE A 208 -3.61 -27.24 2.84
C ILE A 208 -3.01 -28.57 2.46
N ILE A 209 -3.45 -29.12 1.34
CA ILE A 209 -2.94 -30.37 0.80
C ILE A 209 -2.56 -30.12 -0.66
N CYS A 210 -1.33 -30.44 -1.03
CA CYS A 210 -0.88 -30.40 -2.41
C CYS A 210 -0.46 -31.80 -2.83
N VAL A 211 -1.00 -32.31 -3.95
CA VAL A 211 -0.55 -33.58 -4.53
C VAL A 211 -0.16 -33.38 -5.99
N GLU A 212 0.89 -34.09 -6.41
CA GLU A 212 1.50 -34.04 -7.73
C GLU A 212 1.75 -35.47 -8.24
N GLY A 213 1.33 -35.78 -9.46
CA GLY A 213 1.56 -37.10 -10.04
C GLY A 213 0.73 -37.35 -11.29
N HIS A 214 0.49 -38.62 -11.60
CA HIS A 214 -0.38 -39.00 -12.70
C HIS A 214 -1.82 -38.54 -12.42
N GLN A 215 -2.48 -38.00 -13.44
CA GLN A 215 -3.83 -37.45 -13.28
C GLN A 215 -4.85 -38.45 -12.71
N CYS A 216 -4.79 -39.72 -13.10
CA CYS A 216 -5.70 -40.72 -12.55
C CYS A 216 -5.54 -40.89 -11.03
N ASP A 217 -4.32 -40.80 -10.54
CA ASP A 217 -3.95 -41.03 -9.14
C ASP A 217 -4.27 -39.80 -8.29
N THR A 218 -4.04 -38.59 -8.82
CA THR A 218 -4.43 -37.34 -8.14
C THR A 218 -5.94 -37.20 -8.04
N GLN A 219 -6.69 -37.63 -9.06
CA GLN A 219 -8.15 -37.64 -9.03
C GLN A 219 -8.69 -38.70 -8.07
N GLU A 220 -8.08 -39.89 -8.01
CA GLU A 220 -8.46 -40.92 -7.02
C GLU A 220 -8.14 -40.45 -5.60
N PHE A 221 -6.97 -39.84 -5.39
CA PHE A 221 -6.61 -39.21 -4.11
C PHE A 221 -7.67 -38.20 -3.68
N TRP A 222 -8.11 -37.32 -4.58
CA TRP A 222 -9.15 -36.36 -4.28
C TRP A 222 -10.49 -37.04 -3.97
N ARG A 223 -10.85 -38.10 -4.70
CA ARG A 223 -12.06 -38.90 -4.48
C ARG A 223 -12.06 -39.59 -3.11
N THR A 224 -10.89 -39.97 -2.59
CA THR A 224 -10.73 -40.53 -1.24
C THR A 224 -10.70 -39.46 -0.15
N ILE A 225 -10.02 -38.33 -0.37
CA ILE A 225 -9.79 -37.31 0.67
C ILE A 225 -10.98 -36.36 0.83
N LYS A 226 -11.66 -35.99 -0.25
CA LYS A 226 -12.86 -35.11 -0.22
C LYS A 226 -13.94 -35.63 0.76
N PRO A 227 -14.29 -36.94 0.78
CA PRO A 227 -15.21 -37.57 1.74
C PRO A 227 -14.95 -37.43 3.22
N LEU A 228 -13.69 -37.23 3.62
CA LEU A 228 -13.34 -37.24 5.04
C LEU A 228 -14.10 -36.09 5.73
N LYS A 229 -14.45 -36.22 7.01
CA LYS A 229 -15.33 -35.23 7.70
C LYS A 229 -14.68 -33.82 7.83
N TRP A 230 -14.59 -33.01 6.79
CA TRP A 230 -14.07 -31.65 6.85
C TRP A 230 -15.15 -30.67 7.31
N GLN A 231 -14.74 -29.50 7.84
CA GLN A 231 -15.67 -28.38 8.05
C GLN A 231 -15.92 -27.62 6.74
N LYS A 232 -14.89 -27.53 5.89
CA LYS A 232 -14.95 -27.09 4.49
C LYS A 232 -13.71 -27.68 3.80
N ILE A 233 -13.81 -28.27 2.62
CA ILE A 233 -12.65 -28.67 1.80
C ILE A 233 -12.96 -28.44 0.32
N GLN A 234 -11.98 -27.98 -0.45
CA GLN A 234 -12.15 -27.67 -1.88
C GLN A 234 -10.80 -27.68 -2.60
N VAL A 235 -10.78 -28.12 -3.86
CA VAL A 235 -9.64 -27.87 -4.76
C VAL A 235 -9.70 -26.39 -5.15
N LYS A 236 -8.57 -25.70 -4.97
CA LYS A 236 -8.39 -24.27 -5.25
C LYS A 236 -7.72 -24.01 -6.59
N LEU A 237 -6.79 -24.86 -6.99
CA LEU A 237 -6.16 -24.80 -8.32
C LEU A 237 -5.81 -26.22 -8.77
N CYS A 238 -5.95 -26.47 -10.07
CA CYS A 238 -5.51 -27.69 -10.75
C CYS A 238 -4.62 -27.30 -11.93
N GLU A 239 -3.45 -27.93 -12.04
CA GLU A 239 -2.47 -27.66 -13.09
C GLU A 239 -2.13 -28.96 -13.80
N THR A 240 -2.27 -29.02 -15.13
CA THR A 240 -2.10 -30.25 -15.92
C THR A 240 -1.14 -30.06 -17.09
N GLN A 241 -0.25 -31.02 -17.34
CA GLN A 241 0.68 -31.00 -18.47
C GLN A 241 0.92 -32.41 -19.05
N PRO A 242 0.80 -32.62 -20.38
CA PRO A 242 1.11 -33.90 -21.01
C PRO A 242 2.63 -34.15 -21.06
N ILE A 243 3.05 -35.40 -20.85
CA ILE A 243 4.47 -35.78 -20.80
C ILE A 243 4.78 -37.06 -21.60
N GLY A 244 6.00 -37.15 -22.14
CA GLY A 244 6.44 -38.25 -23.02
C GLY A 244 7.21 -39.38 -22.31
N SER A 245 7.70 -39.14 -21.08
CA SER A 245 8.37 -40.17 -20.28
C SER A 245 8.30 -39.89 -18.77
N GLU A 246 8.50 -40.93 -17.95
CA GLU A 246 8.50 -40.78 -16.49
C GLU A 246 9.61 -39.84 -15.97
N LYS A 247 10.71 -39.66 -16.73
CA LYS A 247 11.79 -38.73 -16.38
C LYS A 247 11.36 -37.27 -16.48
N GLU A 248 10.50 -36.92 -17.43
CA GLU A 248 9.95 -35.57 -17.56
C GLU A 248 8.99 -35.24 -16.41
N MET A 249 8.21 -36.23 -15.95
CA MET A 249 7.35 -36.06 -14.77
C MET A 249 8.16 -35.65 -13.54
N VAL A 250 9.34 -36.26 -13.34
CA VAL A 250 10.19 -35.97 -12.18
C VAL A 250 10.70 -34.52 -12.24
N ALA A 251 11.01 -33.99 -13.43
CA ALA A 251 11.45 -32.60 -13.58
C ALA A 251 10.34 -31.56 -13.35
N LEU A 252 9.07 -31.93 -13.52
CA LEU A 252 7.92 -31.04 -13.29
C LEU A 252 7.44 -31.02 -11.83
N ARG A 253 7.83 -32.01 -11.01
CA ARG A 253 7.48 -32.06 -9.59
C ARG A 253 8.23 -30.99 -8.82
N HIS A 254 7.53 -30.21 -8.01
CA HIS A 254 8.18 -29.28 -7.09
C HIS A 254 8.58 -29.97 -5.79
N PHE A 255 7.99 -31.13 -5.48
CA PHE A 255 8.23 -31.88 -4.24
C PHE A 255 8.84 -33.26 -4.53
N GLU A 256 10.16 -33.32 -4.74
CA GLU A 256 10.87 -34.54 -5.18
C GLU A 256 10.89 -35.69 -4.14
N CYS A 257 10.63 -35.41 -2.87
CA CYS A 257 10.78 -36.35 -1.74
C CYS A 257 9.49 -37.09 -1.32
N GLY A 258 8.61 -37.44 -2.27
CA GLY A 258 7.35 -38.14 -2.02
C GLY A 258 6.36 -37.32 -1.16
N PHE A 259 5.16 -37.83 -0.93
CA PHE A 259 4.17 -37.10 -0.12
C PHE A 259 4.50 -37.17 1.37
N ARG A 260 4.52 -36.01 2.03
CA ARG A 260 4.79 -35.91 3.47
C ARG A 260 3.78 -35.05 4.20
N GLU A 261 3.51 -35.40 5.44
CA GLU A 261 2.89 -34.46 6.34
C GLU A 261 3.97 -33.54 6.89
N GLU A 262 3.84 -32.28 6.55
CA GLU A 262 4.75 -31.26 7.02
C GLU A 262 4.11 -30.60 8.24
N LEU A 263 4.67 -30.95 9.39
CA LEU A 263 4.33 -30.32 10.66
C LEU A 263 5.07 -28.99 10.75
N PHE A 264 4.31 -27.90 10.68
CA PHE A 264 4.82 -26.54 10.85
C PHE A 264 4.61 -26.11 12.31
N CYS A 265 5.06 -26.95 13.25
CA CYS A 265 4.97 -26.78 14.71
C CYS A 265 6.31 -27.18 15.37
N GLU A 266 6.60 -26.64 16.55
CA GLU A 266 7.85 -26.87 17.28
C GLU A 266 7.64 -27.96 18.34
N MET A 267 8.48 -29.01 18.31
CA MET A 267 8.39 -30.13 19.25
C MET A 267 9.09 -29.76 20.57
N ASP A 268 8.38 -29.88 21.70
CA ASP A 268 8.93 -29.96 23.05
C ASP A 268 8.35 -31.23 23.74
N GLU A 269 9.18 -32.11 24.32
CA GLU A 269 8.95 -33.55 24.65
C GLU A 269 7.85 -33.91 25.68
N ASP A 270 7.17 -32.93 26.30
CA ASP A 270 6.28 -33.12 27.48
C ASP A 270 4.81 -32.67 27.29
N SER A 271 4.37 -32.28 26.09
CA SER A 271 2.95 -31.91 25.85
C SER A 271 2.32 -32.61 24.64
N ASP A 272 1.07 -33.06 24.78
CA ASP A 272 0.32 -33.75 23.72
C ASP A 272 0.11 -32.84 22.50
N ALA A 273 0.83 -33.10 21.42
CA ALA A 273 0.91 -32.35 20.16
C ALA A 273 -0.41 -32.16 19.38
N GLU A 274 -1.55 -32.53 19.95
CA GLU A 274 -2.84 -32.59 19.25
C GLU A 274 -3.57 -31.23 19.18
N ASP A 275 -3.11 -30.18 19.87
CA ASP A 275 -3.72 -28.83 19.87
C ASP A 275 -2.77 -27.63 19.64
N GLN A 276 -1.51 -27.87 19.24
CA GLN A 276 -0.60 -26.76 18.86
C GLN A 276 -1.05 -26.08 17.54
N PRO A 277 -1.11 -24.72 17.48
CA PRO A 277 -1.44 -23.98 16.27
C PRO A 277 -0.32 -24.07 15.22
N MET A 278 -0.68 -24.42 13.99
CA MET A 278 0.25 -24.59 12.88
C MET A 278 0.66 -23.24 12.27
N SER A 279 1.95 -23.00 12.07
CA SER A 279 2.47 -21.72 11.57
C SER A 279 2.13 -21.48 10.10
N MET A 280 1.58 -20.30 9.78
CA MET A 280 1.34 -19.88 8.39
C MET A 280 2.61 -19.32 7.76
N GLY A 281 3.47 -18.64 8.52
CA GLY A 281 4.75 -18.12 8.04
C GLY A 281 5.72 -19.22 7.61
N LEU A 282 5.85 -20.31 8.38
CA LEU A 282 6.67 -21.48 7.99
C LEU A 282 6.15 -22.16 6.72
N PHE A 283 4.84 -22.15 6.53
CA PHE A 283 4.21 -22.66 5.33
C PHE A 283 4.48 -21.77 4.10
N MET A 284 4.41 -20.43 4.24
CA MET A 284 4.67 -19.50 3.15
C MET A 284 6.12 -19.56 2.65
N LYS A 285 7.09 -19.68 3.58
CA LYS A 285 8.51 -19.88 3.23
C LYS A 285 8.76 -21.22 2.54
N PHE A 286 8.04 -22.26 2.97
CA PHE A 286 8.09 -23.57 2.33
C PHE A 286 7.60 -23.50 0.86
N LEU A 287 6.50 -22.78 0.57
CA LEU A 287 6.02 -22.58 -0.80
C LEU A 287 7.02 -21.82 -1.68
N GLU A 288 7.66 -20.76 -1.15
CA GLU A 288 8.67 -19.99 -1.88
C GLU A 288 9.92 -20.81 -2.20
N LYS A 289 10.39 -21.63 -1.23
CA LYS A 289 11.54 -22.51 -1.41
C LYS A 289 11.32 -23.58 -2.48
N HIS A 290 10.08 -24.00 -2.69
CA HIS A 290 9.68 -24.97 -3.71
C HIS A 290 9.16 -24.32 -5.01
N ASN A 291 9.38 -23.01 -5.20
CA ASN A 291 8.93 -22.22 -6.36
C ASN A 291 7.40 -22.18 -6.59
N CYS A 292 6.60 -22.43 -5.55
CA CYS A 292 5.13 -22.41 -5.60
C CYS A 292 4.52 -21.12 -5.02
N GLY A 293 5.26 -20.01 -4.94
CA GLY A 293 4.78 -18.77 -4.29
C GLY A 293 3.50 -18.15 -4.90
N TYR A 294 3.21 -18.45 -6.17
CA TYR A 294 2.03 -17.94 -6.89
C TYR A 294 0.69 -18.47 -6.34
N ILE A 295 0.69 -19.64 -5.67
CA ILE A 295 -0.55 -20.31 -5.23
C ILE A 295 -1.24 -19.61 -4.04
N LYS A 296 -0.52 -18.71 -3.37
CA LYS A 296 -0.98 -17.96 -2.20
C LYS A 296 -2.34 -17.27 -2.43
N ARG A 297 -2.57 -16.72 -3.63
CA ARG A 297 -3.82 -16.06 -4.02
C ARG A 297 -5.01 -17.03 -4.07
N GLU A 298 -4.81 -18.20 -4.66
CA GLU A 298 -5.88 -19.20 -4.87
C GLU A 298 -6.26 -19.93 -3.57
N LEU A 299 -5.29 -20.22 -2.69
CA LEU A 299 -5.50 -20.99 -1.46
C LEU A 299 -6.21 -20.22 -0.35
N PHE A 300 -5.67 -19.07 0.04
CA PHE A 300 -6.14 -18.36 1.22
C PHE A 300 -7.18 -17.30 0.92
N GLY A 301 -7.42 -17.03 -0.36
CA GLY A 301 -8.24 -15.92 -0.80
C GLY A 301 -7.84 -14.70 0.01
N PHE A 302 -6.57 -14.23 -0.14
CA PHE A 302 -6.19 -12.88 0.27
C PHE A 302 -7.37 -12.01 -0.10
N GLN A 303 -8.20 -11.66 0.88
CA GLN A 303 -9.27 -10.73 0.62
C GLN A 303 -8.48 -9.47 0.39
N SER A 304 -8.36 -9.08 -0.87
CA SER A 304 -8.48 -7.67 -1.18
C SER A 304 -9.59 -7.18 -0.27
N LEU A 305 -9.25 -6.38 0.73
CA LEU A 305 -10.25 -5.79 1.59
C LEU A 305 -11.18 -5.04 0.64
N GLU A 306 -12.36 -5.60 0.37
CA GLU A 306 -13.27 -5.04 -0.63
C GLU A 306 -14.08 -3.96 0.06
N LEU A 307 -13.68 -2.72 -0.20
CA LEU A 307 -14.43 -1.58 0.27
C LEU A 307 -15.31 -1.04 -0.84
N THR A 308 -16.60 -0.90 -0.54
CA THR A 308 -17.53 -0.27 -1.47
C THR A 308 -17.66 1.22 -1.17
N ARG A 309 -17.49 2.06 -2.19
CA ARG A 309 -17.67 3.51 -2.06
C ARG A 309 -19.14 3.89 -1.92
N VAL A 310 -19.43 4.72 -0.91
CA VAL A 310 -20.73 5.35 -0.65
C VAL A 310 -20.53 6.85 -0.49
N ASP A 311 -21.08 7.66 -1.40
CA ASP A 311 -20.99 9.12 -1.31
C ASP A 311 -22.04 9.70 -0.34
N TYR A 312 -21.61 10.52 0.62
CA TYR A 312 -22.50 11.13 1.62
C TYR A 312 -22.91 12.55 1.24
N THR A 313 -21.94 13.46 1.11
CA THR A 313 -22.20 14.88 0.88
C THR A 313 -20.96 15.59 0.33
N ASN A 314 -21.13 16.84 -0.07
CA ASN A 314 -20.06 17.72 -0.51
C ASN A 314 -20.09 19.00 0.34
N VAL A 315 -18.95 19.41 0.88
CA VAL A 315 -18.77 20.66 1.64
C VAL A 315 -17.88 21.63 0.87
N GLY A 316 -17.55 22.78 1.45
CA GLY A 316 -16.55 23.67 0.87
C GLY A 316 -15.16 23.01 0.84
N LEU A 317 -14.18 23.72 0.30
CA LEU A 317 -12.78 23.27 0.30
C LEU A 317 -12.35 22.85 1.69
N THR A 318 -11.61 21.74 1.82
CA THR A 318 -11.13 21.26 3.12
C THR A 318 -9.60 21.27 3.20
N GLY A 319 -9.09 21.48 4.41
CA GLY A 319 -7.68 21.33 4.74
C GLY A 319 -7.39 19.98 5.40
N PRO A 320 -6.11 19.67 5.67
CA PRO A 320 -5.76 18.53 6.49
C PRO A 320 -6.38 18.64 7.89
N ASN A 321 -6.64 17.51 8.54
CA ASN A 321 -7.15 17.47 9.92
C ASN A 321 -8.50 18.19 10.16
N CYS A 322 -9.36 18.33 9.14
CA CYS A 322 -10.65 19.02 9.26
C CYS A 322 -11.88 18.13 9.52
N LEU A 323 -11.73 16.79 9.51
CA LEU A 323 -12.81 15.82 9.73
C LEU A 323 -12.58 15.01 11.00
N GLN A 324 -13.63 14.83 11.81
CA GLN A 324 -13.61 13.99 13.00
C GLN A 324 -14.90 13.18 13.12
N LEU A 325 -14.81 11.97 13.69
CA LEU A 325 -15.98 11.14 14.02
C LEU A 325 -16.29 11.23 15.51
N LEU A 326 -17.49 11.73 15.84
CA LEU A 326 -17.96 11.80 17.21
C LEU A 326 -18.20 10.38 17.76
N PRO A 327 -17.87 10.12 19.04
CA PRO A 327 -18.09 8.81 19.64
C PRO A 327 -19.60 8.48 19.72
N PRO A 328 -19.98 7.19 19.67
CA PRO A 328 -21.37 6.76 19.79
C PRO A 328 -22.00 7.21 21.12
N ALA A 329 -23.32 7.42 21.12
CA ALA A 329 -24.03 7.86 22.31
C ALA A 329 -24.07 6.74 23.39
N GLY A 330 -23.56 7.03 24.59
CA GLY A 330 -23.65 6.12 25.75
C GLY A 330 -22.38 5.34 26.07
N VAL A 331 -21.33 5.45 25.26
CA VAL A 331 -20.03 4.80 25.53
C VAL A 331 -19.16 5.75 26.37
N GLY A 332 -18.97 5.42 27.66
CA GLY A 332 -17.94 6.04 28.49
C GLY A 332 -16.53 5.58 28.08
N THR A 333 -15.50 6.37 28.38
CA THR A 333 -14.09 6.10 28.04
C THR A 333 -13.57 4.74 28.53
N LEU A 334 -14.17 4.18 29.59
CA LEU A 334 -13.81 2.87 30.14
C LEU A 334 -14.35 1.67 29.33
N ALA A 335 -15.27 1.88 28.39
CA ALA A 335 -15.83 0.84 27.52
C ALA A 335 -15.15 0.78 26.14
N ALA A 336 -14.17 1.64 25.87
CA ALA A 336 -13.39 1.61 24.63
C ALA A 336 -12.39 0.43 24.58
N GLY A 337 -12.21 -0.31 25.67
CA GLY A 337 -11.43 -1.56 25.73
C GLY A 337 -12.26 -2.84 25.60
N SER A 338 -13.59 -2.74 25.51
CA SER A 338 -14.46 -3.88 25.20
C SER A 338 -15.04 -3.68 23.81
N GLY A 339 -14.85 -4.65 22.91
CA GLY A 339 -15.24 -4.61 21.48
C GLY A 339 -16.72 -4.39 21.14
N SER A 340 -17.54 -3.83 22.04
CA SER A 340 -18.99 -3.65 21.87
C SER A 340 -19.42 -2.28 21.31
N GLY A 341 -18.51 -1.30 21.19
CA GLY A 341 -18.81 0.07 20.72
C GLY A 341 -18.61 0.31 19.21
N TYR A 342 -17.86 -0.55 18.52
CA TYR A 342 -17.37 -0.36 17.14
C TYR A 342 -18.45 -0.46 16.05
N LYS A 343 -19.67 -0.84 16.43
CA LYS A 343 -20.76 -1.16 15.49
C LYS A 343 -21.89 -0.14 15.50
N GLN A 344 -21.82 0.90 16.33
CA GLN A 344 -22.86 1.93 16.40
C GLN A 344 -22.56 3.11 15.48
N GLN A 345 -23.63 3.65 14.90
CA GLN A 345 -23.55 4.77 13.98
C GLN A 345 -23.04 6.04 14.67
N GLN A 346 -21.99 6.62 14.10
CA GLN A 346 -21.32 7.84 14.52
C GLN A 346 -21.81 9.05 13.73
N LYS A 347 -21.43 10.23 14.21
CA LYS A 347 -21.69 11.49 13.54
C LYS A 347 -20.38 12.07 13.00
N VAL A 348 -20.43 12.64 11.81
CA VAL A 348 -19.30 13.31 11.17
C VAL A 348 -19.33 14.78 11.55
N ALA A 349 -18.21 15.31 12.04
CA ALA A 349 -17.96 16.73 12.21
C ALA A 349 -16.90 17.17 11.20
N ILE A 350 -17.22 18.18 10.38
CA ILE A 350 -16.34 18.68 9.32
C ILE A 350 -16.33 20.20 9.31
N GLY A 351 -15.13 20.78 9.20
CA GLY A 351 -14.90 22.21 9.00
C GLY A 351 -14.34 22.50 7.62
N ASP A 352 -14.88 23.52 6.93
CA ASP A 352 -14.39 23.94 5.61
C ASP A 352 -13.63 25.27 5.65
N GLN A 353 -13.03 25.62 4.50
CA GLN A 353 -12.26 26.84 4.33
C GLN A 353 -13.14 28.10 4.21
N ASP A 354 -14.46 27.95 4.09
CA ASP A 354 -15.43 29.06 4.16
C ASP A 354 -15.82 29.37 5.63
N GLY A 355 -15.18 28.69 6.59
CA GLY A 355 -15.37 28.89 8.02
C GLY A 355 -16.60 28.21 8.58
N VAL A 356 -17.18 27.25 7.85
CA VAL A 356 -18.40 26.56 8.25
C VAL A 356 -18.06 25.22 8.91
N LEU A 357 -18.53 25.06 10.14
CA LEU A 357 -18.55 23.78 10.86
C LEU A 357 -19.92 23.13 10.66
N GLN A 358 -19.94 21.91 10.13
CA GLN A 358 -21.13 21.10 9.92
C GLN A 358 -21.02 19.77 10.66
N VAL A 359 -22.11 19.36 11.32
CA VAL A 359 -22.24 18.02 11.90
C VAL A 359 -23.43 17.30 11.29
N PHE A 360 -23.21 16.10 10.76
CA PHE A 360 -24.25 15.28 10.16
C PHE A 360 -24.12 13.81 10.55
N SER A 361 -25.18 13.04 10.30
CA SER A 361 -25.18 11.58 10.36
C SER A 361 -26.04 11.02 9.23
N MET A 362 -25.88 9.74 8.92
CA MET A 362 -26.83 9.05 8.07
C MET A 362 -27.97 8.48 8.91
N LYS A 363 -29.19 8.39 8.37
CA LYS A 363 -30.29 7.67 8.98
C LYS A 363 -31.19 7.13 7.88
N LYS A 364 -31.34 5.80 7.78
CA LYS A 364 -32.07 5.15 6.67
C LYS A 364 -31.58 5.63 5.30
N ASP A 365 -30.26 5.70 5.13
CA ASP A 365 -29.58 6.15 3.91
C ASP A 365 -29.83 7.62 3.50
N GLU A 366 -30.45 8.42 4.36
CA GLU A 366 -30.61 9.86 4.17
C GLU A 366 -29.66 10.67 5.06
N LEU A 367 -29.13 11.77 4.51
CA LEU A 367 -28.25 12.70 5.21
C LEU A 367 -29.07 13.54 6.21
N GLN A 368 -28.77 13.42 7.50
CA GLN A 368 -29.35 14.24 8.55
C GLN A 368 -28.32 15.23 9.09
N VAL A 369 -28.47 16.52 8.75
CA VAL A 369 -27.66 17.60 9.32
C VAL A 369 -28.18 17.96 10.71
N HIS A 370 -27.33 17.86 11.73
CA HIS A 370 -27.67 18.21 13.12
C HIS A 370 -27.51 19.70 13.38
N PHE A 371 -26.41 20.28 12.89
CA PHE A 371 -26.22 21.73 12.86
C PHE A 371 -25.19 22.12 11.80
N LYS A 372 -25.24 23.39 11.39
CA LYS A 372 -24.28 24.05 10.52
C LYS A 372 -24.07 25.47 11.02
N THR A 373 -22.82 25.90 11.22
CA THR A 373 -22.53 27.28 11.65
C THR A 373 -22.65 28.24 10.47
N LEU A 374 -22.70 29.54 10.77
CA LEU A 374 -22.56 30.56 9.74
C LEU A 374 -21.12 30.58 9.21
N PRO A 375 -20.90 30.96 7.93
CA PRO A 375 -19.58 31.19 7.38
C PRO A 375 -18.76 32.17 8.23
N ASN A 376 -17.47 31.90 8.32
CA ASN A 376 -16.54 32.68 9.14
C ASN A 376 -15.12 32.59 8.60
N GLU A 377 -14.11 32.86 9.43
CA GLU A 377 -12.72 32.71 9.02
C GLU A 377 -12.38 31.22 8.74
N LYS A 378 -11.50 30.98 7.76
CA LYS A 378 -11.07 29.65 7.31
C LYS A 378 -10.73 28.73 8.49
N ILE A 379 -11.37 27.56 8.55
CA ILE A 379 -11.04 26.53 9.54
C ILE A 379 -9.78 25.81 9.09
N ALA A 380 -8.74 25.87 9.94
CA ALA A 380 -7.45 25.22 9.70
C ALA A 380 -7.40 23.79 10.26
N ALA A 381 -8.14 23.51 11.34
CA ALA A 381 -8.17 22.19 11.97
C ALA A 381 -9.45 21.99 12.80
N VAL A 382 -9.87 20.73 12.90
CA VAL A 382 -10.97 20.27 13.76
C VAL A 382 -10.46 19.10 14.61
N LYS A 383 -10.55 19.22 15.94
CA LYS A 383 -10.19 18.16 16.88
C LYS A 383 -11.29 17.93 17.90
N LEU A 384 -11.40 16.69 18.36
CA LEU A 384 -12.28 16.35 19.47
C LEU A 384 -11.52 16.45 20.79
N GLY A 385 -12.19 16.91 21.83
CA GLY A 385 -11.67 16.95 23.19
C GLY A 385 -12.75 16.59 24.22
N GLY A 386 -12.31 16.38 25.46
CA GLY A 386 -13.17 16.05 26.58
C GLY A 386 -12.38 16.13 27.88
N GLN A 387 -13.06 16.29 29.01
CA GLN A 387 -12.42 16.20 30.32
C GLN A 387 -11.87 14.79 30.53
N ALA A 388 -10.76 14.66 31.26
CA ALA A 388 -10.17 13.35 31.57
C ALA A 388 -11.23 12.39 32.16
N GLY A 389 -11.35 11.19 31.59
CA GLY A 389 -12.35 10.19 31.98
C GLY A 389 -13.77 10.40 31.39
N SER A 390 -14.05 11.52 30.72
CA SER A 390 -15.33 11.77 30.03
C SER A 390 -15.25 11.44 28.53
N ALA A 391 -16.39 11.21 27.89
CA ALA A 391 -16.45 10.99 26.45
C ALA A 391 -15.89 12.21 25.69
N VAL A 392 -15.05 11.97 24.69
CA VAL A 392 -14.41 13.00 23.86
C VAL A 392 -15.42 13.52 22.84
N ASP A 393 -16.39 14.32 23.31
CA ASP A 393 -17.57 14.76 22.53
C ASP A 393 -17.64 16.28 22.27
N LYS A 394 -16.60 17.02 22.66
CA LYS A 394 -16.47 18.46 22.38
C LYS A 394 -15.68 18.67 21.11
N ILE A 395 -16.19 19.53 20.24
CA ILE A 395 -15.58 19.85 18.95
C ILE A 395 -14.83 21.17 19.11
N PHE A 396 -13.53 21.17 18.83
CA PHE A 396 -12.72 22.37 18.81
C PHE A 396 -12.30 22.68 17.37
N THR A 397 -12.46 23.94 16.97
CA THR A 397 -12.04 24.44 15.66
C THR A 397 -10.98 25.52 15.84
N ALA A 398 -9.93 25.48 15.03
CA ALA A 398 -8.95 26.55 14.92
C ALA A 398 -9.18 27.36 13.65
N SER A 399 -9.19 28.69 13.78
CA SER A 399 -9.38 29.64 12.69
C SER A 399 -8.61 30.91 13.03
N GLU A 400 -7.76 31.40 12.11
CA GLU A 400 -6.81 32.48 12.39
C GLU A 400 -6.01 32.23 13.67
N ASN A 401 -6.05 33.12 14.66
CA ASN A 401 -5.40 33.01 15.96
C ASN A 401 -6.36 32.54 17.08
N LYS A 402 -7.55 32.03 16.74
CA LYS A 402 -8.63 31.70 17.68
C LYS A 402 -8.97 30.22 17.68
N VAL A 403 -9.32 29.71 18.86
CA VAL A 403 -9.87 28.36 19.07
C VAL A 403 -11.29 28.47 19.60
N ARG A 404 -12.25 27.88 18.88
CA ARG A 404 -13.68 27.86 19.26
C ARG A 404 -14.09 26.44 19.65
N GLY A 405 -14.82 26.29 20.75
CA GLY A 405 -15.31 25.01 21.27
C GLY A 405 -16.82 24.91 21.20
N PHE A 406 -17.32 23.87 20.55
CA PHE A 406 -18.73 23.56 20.36
C PHE A 406 -19.09 22.22 21.00
N ASN A 407 -20.29 22.13 21.58
CA ASN A 407 -20.81 20.84 21.99
C ASN A 407 -21.39 20.08 20.79
N LYS A 408 -21.72 18.79 20.97
CA LYS A 408 -22.39 17.95 19.96
C LYS A 408 -23.74 18.46 19.42
N LYS A 409 -24.32 19.49 20.03
CA LYS A 409 -25.57 20.15 19.61
C LYS A 409 -25.31 21.48 18.87
N GLY A 410 -24.06 21.88 18.67
CA GLY A 410 -23.68 23.13 17.99
C GLY A 410 -23.67 24.37 18.88
N LYS A 411 -23.86 24.24 20.20
CA LYS A 411 -23.75 25.40 21.11
C LYS A 411 -22.27 25.69 21.37
N LEU A 412 -21.85 26.92 21.06
CA LEU A 412 -20.55 27.47 21.43
C LEU A 412 -20.44 27.57 22.96
N PHE A 413 -19.37 27.00 23.54
CA PHE A 413 -19.08 27.07 24.97
C PHE A 413 -17.69 27.66 25.27
N LEU A 414 -16.80 27.70 24.27
CA LEU A 414 -15.47 28.30 24.39
C LEU A 414 -15.19 29.15 23.14
N ALA A 415 -14.66 30.35 23.34
CA ALA A 415 -14.05 31.15 22.31
C ALA A 415 -12.77 31.75 22.91
N PHE A 416 -11.63 31.19 22.52
CA PHE A 416 -10.33 31.52 23.08
C PHE A 416 -9.45 32.15 22.01
N GLU A 417 -8.90 33.33 22.29
CA GLU A 417 -7.92 33.99 21.44
C GLU A 417 -6.53 33.70 21.99
N THR A 418 -5.67 33.13 21.14
CA THR A 418 -4.31 32.72 21.52
C THR A 418 -3.35 33.91 21.43
N SER A 419 -2.19 33.82 22.07
CA SER A 419 -1.10 34.80 21.95
C SER A 419 -0.30 34.67 20.63
N LEU A 420 -0.69 33.76 19.73
CA LEU A 420 -0.04 33.61 18.42
C LEU A 420 -0.30 34.83 17.54
N THR A 421 0.77 35.36 16.95
CA THR A 421 0.71 36.41 15.92
C THR A 421 0.46 35.86 14.52
N GLU A 422 0.66 34.54 14.35
CA GLU A 422 0.48 33.82 13.10
C GLU A 422 -0.85 33.05 13.10
N THR A 423 -1.35 32.69 11.93
CA THR A 423 -2.51 31.81 11.80
C THR A 423 -2.18 30.41 12.32
N ILE A 424 -3.05 29.85 13.15
CA ILE A 424 -2.95 28.47 13.63
C ILE A 424 -3.03 27.53 12.43
N ARG A 425 -2.02 26.68 12.30
CA ARG A 425 -1.89 25.68 11.24
C ARG A 425 -2.22 24.27 11.74
N SER A 426 -1.80 23.94 12.95
CA SER A 426 -2.10 22.68 13.60
C SER A 426 -2.43 22.88 15.07
N MET A 427 -3.26 21.99 15.61
CA MET A 427 -3.65 21.98 17.01
C MET A 427 -3.83 20.54 17.52
N CYS A 428 -3.57 20.35 18.80
CA CYS A 428 -3.85 19.13 19.53
C CYS A 428 -4.57 19.47 20.84
N VAL A 429 -5.59 18.69 21.20
CA VAL A 429 -6.36 18.85 22.43
C VAL A 429 -6.25 17.57 23.23
N SER A 430 -5.75 17.65 24.46
CA SER A 430 -5.59 16.52 25.36
C SER A 430 -6.06 16.91 26.76
N GLY A 431 -7.28 16.53 27.13
CA GLY A 431 -7.88 16.95 28.41
C GLY A 431 -8.01 18.47 28.51
N SER A 432 -7.36 19.05 29.53
CA SER A 432 -7.24 20.50 29.77
C SER A 432 -6.16 21.19 28.94
N ASP A 433 -5.27 20.40 28.31
CA ASP A 433 -4.12 20.90 27.57
C ASP A 433 -4.51 21.17 26.12
N LEU A 434 -4.19 22.37 25.66
CA LEU A 434 -4.38 22.84 24.29
C LEU A 434 -3.01 23.21 23.72
N LEU A 435 -2.60 22.49 22.68
CA LEU A 435 -1.39 22.75 21.92
C LEU A 435 -1.77 23.41 20.61
N VAL A 436 -1.15 24.53 20.28
CA VAL A 436 -1.38 25.24 19.02
C VAL A 436 -0.06 25.63 18.38
N CYS A 437 0.00 25.50 17.06
CA CYS A 437 1.18 25.83 16.26
C CYS A 437 0.81 26.80 15.15
N GLY A 438 1.57 27.88 15.01
CA GLY A 438 1.67 28.68 13.79
C GLY A 438 2.66 28.05 12.81
N ASN A 439 3.30 28.89 11.99
CA ASN A 439 4.39 28.45 11.12
C ASN A 439 5.68 28.23 11.91
N HIS A 440 6.00 29.12 12.87
CA HIS A 440 7.24 29.01 13.63
C HIS A 440 7.04 28.98 15.14
N VAL A 441 5.85 29.30 15.62
CA VAL A 441 5.59 29.43 17.05
C VAL A 441 4.71 28.28 17.52
N TYR A 442 5.16 27.58 18.56
CA TYR A 442 4.38 26.62 19.32
C TYR A 442 3.99 27.24 20.66
N ASN A 443 2.72 27.10 21.06
CA ASN A 443 2.24 27.46 22.38
C ASN A 443 1.50 26.30 23.03
N HIS A 444 1.76 26.13 24.32
CA HIS A 444 1.07 25.20 25.19
C HIS A 444 0.21 25.99 26.18
N TYR A 445 -1.10 25.74 26.15
CA TYR A 445 -2.06 26.26 27.12
C TYR A 445 -2.61 25.14 27.98
N ARG A 446 -2.90 25.45 29.25
CA ARG A 446 -3.68 24.61 30.15
C ARG A 446 -4.79 25.44 30.74
N ASP A 447 -6.05 25.03 30.54
CA ASP A 447 -7.23 25.80 30.93
C ASP A 447 -7.18 27.25 30.41
N CYS A 448 -6.81 27.42 29.13
CA CYS A 448 -6.65 28.72 28.46
C CYS A 448 -5.59 29.65 29.07
N LYS A 449 -4.70 29.14 29.93
CA LYS A 449 -3.52 29.88 30.44
C LYS A 449 -2.26 29.36 29.77
N GLU A 450 -1.42 30.27 29.28
CA GLU A 450 -0.15 29.90 28.66
C GLU A 450 0.79 29.28 29.69
N VAL A 451 1.26 28.07 29.41
CA VAL A 451 2.21 27.30 30.23
C VAL A 451 3.62 27.45 29.68
N GLY A 452 3.75 27.55 28.35
CA GLY A 452 5.03 27.79 27.69
C GLY A 452 4.88 27.97 26.19
N SER A 453 5.91 28.56 25.59
CA SER A 453 6.02 28.77 24.15
C SER A 453 7.42 28.43 23.66
N TYR A 454 7.50 28.04 22.38
CA TYR A 454 8.74 27.68 21.70
C TYR A 454 8.76 28.28 20.30
N LEU A 455 9.87 28.95 19.95
CA LEU A 455 10.13 29.45 18.61
C LEU A 455 10.97 28.43 17.84
N CYS A 456 10.35 27.74 16.89
CA CYS A 456 11.00 26.85 15.96
C CYS A 456 11.70 27.64 14.85
N GLY A 457 12.92 27.25 14.49
CA GLY A 457 13.63 27.85 13.34
C GLY A 457 13.10 27.35 12.00
N ASP A 458 12.47 26.17 11.97
CA ASP A 458 11.83 25.58 10.80
C ASP A 458 10.32 25.81 10.80
N VAL A 459 9.67 25.58 9.67
CA VAL A 459 8.20 25.61 9.59
C VAL A 459 7.64 24.37 10.29
N ILE A 460 6.78 24.56 11.28
CA ILE A 460 6.04 23.51 11.96
C ILE A 460 4.93 23.03 11.02
N VAL A 461 4.95 21.73 10.72
CA VAL A 461 3.99 21.08 9.83
C VAL A 461 2.82 20.54 10.63
N ASP A 462 3.10 19.83 11.72
CA ASP A 462 2.08 19.21 12.58
C ASP A 462 2.57 19.05 14.03
N VAL A 463 1.63 18.85 14.96
CA VAL A 463 1.89 18.65 16.39
C VAL A 463 1.12 17.47 16.95
N ALA A 464 1.80 16.65 17.74
CA ALA A 464 1.21 15.55 18.47
C ALA A 464 1.55 15.61 19.96
N ALA A 465 0.65 15.08 20.78
CA ALA A 465 0.81 14.95 22.22
C ALA A 465 0.87 13.46 22.60
N LEU A 466 1.86 13.10 23.40
CA LEU A 466 1.96 11.79 24.05
C LEU A 466 1.73 12.00 25.55
N CYS A 467 0.73 11.29 26.08
CA CYS A 467 0.37 11.27 27.50
C CYS A 467 0.57 9.85 28.03
N PRO A 468 1.72 9.52 28.63
CA PRO A 468 1.98 8.17 29.12
C PRO A 468 1.03 7.81 30.25
N ASN A 469 0.36 6.66 30.17
CA ASN A 469 -0.36 6.04 31.30
C ASN A 469 -1.33 6.97 32.05
N ASN A 470 -1.97 7.94 31.37
CA ASN A 470 -2.78 8.99 32.02
C ASN A 470 -2.05 9.79 33.12
N THR A 471 -0.72 9.92 33.02
CA THR A 471 0.08 10.78 33.91
C THR A 471 -0.07 12.25 33.52
N SER A 472 0.25 13.16 34.45
CA SER A 472 0.28 14.61 34.18
C SER A 472 1.46 15.05 33.30
N ARG A 473 2.29 14.12 32.85
CA ARG A 473 3.50 14.38 32.07
C ARG A 473 3.16 14.37 30.58
N LEU A 474 3.27 15.53 29.94
CA LEU A 474 2.94 15.72 28.53
C LEU A 474 4.23 15.84 27.72
N ILE A 475 4.46 14.92 26.79
CA ILE A 475 5.53 15.04 25.79
C ILE A 475 4.88 15.52 24.49
N THR A 476 5.42 16.60 23.92
CA THR A 476 4.97 17.13 22.64
C THR A 476 5.96 16.78 21.56
N VAL A 477 5.48 16.37 20.39
CA VAL A 477 6.32 16.15 19.21
C VAL A 477 5.91 17.15 18.14
N LEU A 478 6.88 17.90 17.62
CA LEU A 478 6.71 18.82 16.51
C LEU A 478 7.34 18.21 15.26
N ALA A 479 6.56 18.07 14.20
CA ALA A 479 7.06 17.77 12.87
C ALA A 479 7.47 19.07 12.16
N CYS A 480 8.69 19.13 11.65
CA CYS A 480 9.24 20.34 11.04
C CYS A 480 9.69 20.12 9.59
N SER A 481 9.48 21.12 8.74
CA SER A 481 9.82 21.05 7.31
C SER A 481 11.31 20.83 7.04
N GLY A 482 12.18 21.20 7.99
CA GLY A 482 13.63 20.99 7.94
C GLY A 482 14.09 19.54 8.14
N ARG A 483 13.23 18.54 7.86
CA ARG A 483 13.47 17.10 8.05
C ARG A 483 13.87 16.75 9.49
N VAL A 484 13.15 17.29 10.47
CA VAL A 484 13.37 16.97 11.89
C VAL A 484 12.06 16.78 12.65
N LEU A 485 12.09 15.88 13.63
CA LEU A 485 11.10 15.84 14.71
C LEU A 485 11.72 16.45 15.97
N ARG A 486 11.07 17.46 16.55
CA ARG A 486 11.50 18.03 17.83
C ARG A 486 10.62 17.47 18.94
N VAL A 487 11.24 16.76 19.87
CA VAL A 487 10.58 16.22 21.07
C VAL A 487 10.73 17.26 22.18
N LEU A 488 9.61 17.82 22.63
CA LEU A 488 9.54 18.86 23.63
C LEU A 488 8.93 18.34 24.93
N GLU A 489 9.42 18.87 26.03
CA GLU A 489 8.85 18.69 27.37
C GLU A 489 8.82 20.06 28.06
N HIS A 490 7.66 20.49 28.56
CA HIS A 490 7.45 21.84 29.13
C HIS A 490 7.90 22.97 28.19
N ALA A 491 7.54 22.89 26.90
CA ALA A 491 7.94 23.82 25.84
C ALA A 491 9.47 23.99 25.65
N ARG A 492 10.28 23.06 26.13
CA ARG A 492 11.73 23.01 25.90
C ARG A 492 12.09 21.79 25.07
N VAL A 493 13.02 21.94 24.13
CA VAL A 493 13.50 20.83 23.29
C VAL A 493 14.29 19.86 24.17
N ARG A 494 13.77 18.64 24.31
CA ARG A 494 14.43 17.52 24.96
C ARG A 494 15.42 16.85 24.01
N GLN A 495 15.00 16.65 22.76
CA GLN A 495 15.80 16.01 21.71
C GLN A 495 15.29 16.45 20.33
N THR A 496 16.19 16.48 19.35
CA THR A 496 15.87 16.65 17.93
C THR A 496 16.23 15.37 17.20
N LEU A 497 15.29 14.80 16.45
CA LEU A 497 15.48 13.61 15.64
C LEU A 497 15.60 14.04 14.19
N GLU A 498 16.71 13.68 13.55
CA GLU A 498 16.94 13.93 12.13
C GLU A 498 16.24 12.86 11.28
N LEU A 499 15.69 13.31 10.15
CA LEU A 499 14.87 12.49 9.25
C LEU A 499 15.46 12.51 7.84
N ASP A 500 15.20 11.44 7.09
CA ASP A 500 15.65 11.29 5.70
C ASP A 500 14.76 12.06 4.70
N SER A 501 13.59 12.50 5.17
CA SER A 501 12.52 13.12 4.38
C SER A 501 11.71 14.13 5.19
N VAL A 502 10.91 14.95 4.49
CA VAL A 502 10.12 16.00 5.14
C VAL A 502 8.86 15.37 5.75
N PRO A 503 8.63 15.49 7.07
CA PRO A 503 7.43 14.97 7.71
C PRO A 503 6.21 15.80 7.32
N THR A 504 5.09 15.14 7.02
CA THR A 504 3.86 15.79 6.53
C THR A 504 2.69 15.70 7.51
N VAL A 505 2.63 14.66 8.33
CA VAL A 505 1.55 14.42 9.30
C VAL A 505 2.04 13.57 10.46
N LEU A 506 1.54 13.85 11.66
CA LEU A 506 1.75 13.05 12.86
C LEU A 506 0.43 12.41 13.30
N TYR A 507 0.48 11.14 13.68
CA TYR A 507 -0.67 10.42 14.21
C TYR A 507 -0.28 9.58 15.42
N VAL A 508 -1.09 9.65 16.48
CA VAL A 508 -0.89 8.86 17.70
C VAL A 508 -1.97 7.78 17.72
N PRO A 509 -1.62 6.50 17.49
CA PRO A 509 -2.58 5.41 17.54
C PRO A 509 -3.18 5.25 18.94
N ARG A 510 -4.42 4.77 19.00
CA ARG A 510 -5.07 4.50 20.28
C ARG A 510 -4.40 3.30 20.96
N GLY A 511 -4.20 3.37 22.28
CA GLY A 511 -3.60 2.29 23.06
C GLY A 511 -2.07 2.17 22.99
N LEU A 512 -1.41 2.73 21.98
CA LEU A 512 0.05 2.67 21.79
C LEU A 512 0.77 3.89 22.39
N GLY A 513 0.44 4.29 23.62
CA GLY A 513 0.67 5.64 24.18
C GLY A 513 2.07 6.27 24.13
N ASP A 514 3.15 5.53 23.83
CA ASP A 514 4.51 6.05 23.63
C ASP A 514 5.00 5.97 22.17
N ARG A 515 4.11 5.61 21.25
CA ARG A 515 4.38 5.44 19.82
C ARG A 515 3.67 6.51 19.00
N ILE A 516 4.34 6.96 17.95
CA ILE A 516 3.83 7.97 17.03
C ILE A 516 4.14 7.55 15.59
N LEU A 517 3.13 7.59 14.74
CA LEU A 517 3.26 7.42 13.31
C LEU A 517 3.55 8.76 12.65
N CYS A 518 4.53 8.77 11.74
CA CYS A 518 4.88 9.93 10.94
C CYS A 518 4.78 9.57 9.46
N GLY A 519 3.99 10.34 8.72
CA GLY A 519 3.96 10.29 7.25
C GLY A 519 4.94 11.28 6.65
N PHE A 520 5.49 10.96 5.47
CA PHE A 520 6.52 11.75 4.82
C PHE A 520 6.17 12.19 3.39
N SER A 521 6.92 13.18 2.88
CA SER A 521 6.76 13.74 1.54
C SER A 521 7.12 12.79 0.41
N ASP A 522 8.00 11.81 0.67
CA ASP A 522 8.36 10.74 -0.28
C ASP A 522 7.37 9.56 -0.28
N GLY A 523 6.33 9.64 0.55
CA GLY A 523 5.32 8.62 0.67
C GLY A 523 5.60 7.51 1.69
N SER A 524 6.74 7.53 2.38
CA SER A 524 7.03 6.60 3.46
C SER A 524 6.19 6.88 4.72
N VAL A 525 6.02 5.86 5.55
CA VAL A 525 5.41 5.95 6.89
C VAL A 525 6.31 5.25 7.89
N ILE A 526 6.71 5.96 8.94
CA ILE A 526 7.62 5.46 9.98
C ILE A 526 6.93 5.54 11.34
N LEU A 527 7.02 4.46 12.11
CA LEU A 527 6.66 4.39 13.51
C LEU A 527 7.87 4.77 14.38
N PHE A 528 7.69 5.77 15.23
CA PHE A 528 8.68 6.14 16.25
C PHE A 528 8.17 5.69 17.61
N HIS A 529 8.98 4.90 18.31
CA HIS A 529 8.77 4.55 19.71
C HIS A 529 9.67 5.44 20.55
N LEU A 530 9.05 6.39 21.26
CA LEU A 530 9.74 7.40 22.05
C LEU A 530 9.85 6.92 23.49
N ASN A 531 11.06 6.62 23.95
CA ASN A 531 11.25 6.33 25.36
C ASN A 531 10.97 7.59 26.19
N LEU A 532 10.07 7.44 27.14
CA LEU A 532 9.60 8.57 27.95
C LEU A 532 10.61 8.91 29.06
N LEU A 533 11.47 7.98 29.43
CA LEU A 533 12.47 8.12 30.48
C LEU A 533 13.88 8.40 29.92
N SER A 534 14.22 7.86 28.75
CA SER A 534 15.53 8.04 28.09
C SER A 534 15.41 8.79 26.75
N THR A 535 16.52 9.29 26.21
CA THR A 535 16.58 9.87 24.85
C THR A 535 16.65 8.80 23.75
N GLU A 536 16.41 7.54 24.10
CA GLU A 536 16.41 6.44 23.15
C GLU A 536 15.12 6.48 22.33
N VAL A 537 15.28 6.41 21.01
CA VAL A 537 14.18 6.38 20.08
C VAL A 537 14.40 5.21 19.14
N LYS A 538 13.43 4.30 19.10
CA LYS A 538 13.38 3.25 18.09
C LYS A 538 12.53 3.74 16.93
N ARG A 539 13.00 3.51 15.71
CA ARG A 539 12.31 3.87 14.47
C ARG A 539 12.10 2.61 13.64
N GLU A 540 10.93 2.50 13.04
CA GLU A 540 10.52 1.34 12.28
C GLU A 540 9.76 1.81 11.03
N VAL A 541 10.22 1.36 9.86
CA VAL A 541 9.62 1.75 8.58
C VAL A 541 8.46 0.81 8.29
N LEU A 542 7.23 1.33 8.34
CA LEU A 542 6.02 0.55 8.09
C LEU A 542 5.62 0.55 6.62
N VAL A 543 5.83 1.67 5.93
CA VAL A 543 5.61 1.78 4.49
C VAL A 543 6.87 2.39 3.91
N ALA A 544 7.55 1.64 3.06
CA ALA A 544 8.79 2.07 2.44
C ALA A 544 8.54 3.04 1.26
N GLU A 545 9.60 3.74 0.83
CA GLU A 545 9.57 4.54 -0.41
C GLU A 545 9.31 3.68 -1.67
N ARG A 546 9.46 2.35 -1.59
CA ARG A 546 9.30 1.41 -2.71
C ARG A 546 8.50 0.17 -2.31
N GLU A 547 7.25 0.11 -2.73
CA GLU A 547 6.43 -1.11 -2.68
C GLU A 547 6.08 -1.56 -4.11
N GLY A 548 6.75 -2.61 -4.59
CA GLY A 548 6.40 -3.31 -5.84
C GLY A 548 6.78 -2.60 -7.15
N ASP A 549 6.21 -3.09 -8.25
CA ASP A 549 6.44 -2.66 -9.65
C ASP A 549 5.75 -1.30 -9.98
N GLY A 550 5.15 -0.65 -8.98
CA GLY A 550 4.50 0.65 -9.09
C GLY A 550 5.44 1.77 -8.69
N GLY A 551 5.53 2.84 -9.49
CA GLY A 551 6.43 3.97 -9.24
C GLY A 551 6.25 4.67 -7.88
N VAL A 552 7.15 5.62 -7.59
CA VAL A 552 7.28 6.34 -6.30
C VAL A 552 5.93 6.79 -5.73
N PRO A 553 5.61 6.43 -4.47
CA PRO A 553 4.37 6.81 -3.83
C PRO A 553 4.30 8.33 -3.61
N SER A 554 3.10 8.90 -3.74
CA SER A 554 2.87 10.33 -3.46
C SER A 554 2.94 10.63 -1.96
N ALA A 555 3.22 11.89 -1.61
CA ALA A 555 3.29 12.39 -0.24
C ALA A 555 2.09 11.96 0.60
N VAL A 556 2.35 11.50 1.83
CA VAL A 556 1.30 11.17 2.80
C VAL A 556 0.63 12.45 3.27
N THR A 557 -0.70 12.52 3.25
CA THR A 557 -1.46 13.70 3.70
C THR A 557 -2.18 13.47 5.02
N CYS A 558 -2.59 12.23 5.29
CA CYS A 558 -3.30 11.86 6.51
C CYS A 558 -3.12 10.38 6.83
N LEU A 559 -3.23 10.06 8.12
CA LEU A 559 -3.09 8.73 8.68
C LEU A 559 -4.23 8.46 9.67
N ALA A 560 -4.68 7.21 9.74
CA ALA A 560 -5.50 6.71 10.84
C ALA A 560 -5.21 5.24 11.08
N THR A 561 -5.54 4.76 12.28
CA THR A 561 -5.64 3.34 12.58
C THR A 561 -7.08 3.01 12.94
N TYR A 562 -7.57 1.86 12.46
CA TYR A 562 -8.91 1.38 12.78
C TYR A 562 -9.02 -0.11 12.48
N ASP A 563 -9.73 -0.86 13.31
CA ASP A 563 -10.04 -2.28 13.10
C ASP A 563 -11.22 -2.41 12.12
N LEU A 564 -10.89 -2.59 10.85
CA LEU A 564 -11.81 -2.76 9.74
C LEU A 564 -12.34 -4.18 9.65
N SER A 565 -11.53 -5.18 10.03
CA SER A 565 -11.86 -6.61 9.97
C SER A 565 -12.70 -7.09 11.16
N GLY A 566 -12.69 -6.36 12.27
CA GLY A 566 -13.35 -6.71 13.53
C GLY A 566 -12.62 -7.78 14.32
N ASP A 567 -11.33 -8.03 14.04
CA ASP A 567 -10.51 -9.05 14.68
C ASP A 567 -9.78 -8.55 15.95
N GLY A 568 -9.96 -7.27 16.28
CA GLY A 568 -9.32 -6.58 17.40
C GLY A 568 -7.95 -5.99 17.08
N LYS A 569 -7.42 -6.15 15.86
CA LYS A 569 -6.18 -5.55 15.39
C LYS A 569 -6.51 -4.37 14.48
N GLU A 570 -5.97 -3.20 14.78
CA GLU A 570 -6.17 -2.03 13.93
C GLU A 570 -5.32 -2.13 12.66
N GLU A 571 -5.90 -1.83 11.50
CA GLU A 571 -5.15 -1.62 10.26
C GLU A 571 -4.67 -0.16 10.14
N LEU A 572 -3.53 0.04 9.49
CA LEU A 572 -3.01 1.36 9.14
C LEU A 572 -3.65 1.84 7.83
N ILE A 573 -4.28 3.00 7.89
CA ILE A 573 -4.94 3.64 6.74
C ILE A 573 -4.13 4.87 6.35
N VAL A 574 -3.67 4.91 5.10
CA VAL A 574 -2.81 5.97 4.54
C VAL A 574 -3.52 6.68 3.40
N GLY A 575 -3.74 7.98 3.56
CA GLY A 575 -4.24 8.86 2.51
C GLY A 575 -3.11 9.66 1.90
N ARG A 576 -3.10 9.76 0.56
CA ARG A 576 -2.03 10.44 -0.19
C ARG A 576 -2.54 11.65 -0.98
N ARG A 577 -1.58 12.51 -1.36
CA ARG A 577 -1.82 13.72 -2.17
C ARG A 577 -2.27 13.40 -3.61
N ASP A 578 -1.91 12.26 -4.18
CA ASP A 578 -2.39 11.88 -5.52
C ASP A 578 -3.81 11.29 -5.52
N GLY A 579 -4.43 11.16 -4.35
CA GLY A 579 -5.72 10.53 -4.18
C GLY A 579 -5.68 9.03 -3.97
N THR A 580 -4.48 8.43 -3.90
CA THR A 580 -4.32 7.04 -3.51
C THR A 580 -4.63 6.87 -2.02
N LEU A 581 -5.55 5.97 -1.70
CA LEU A 581 -5.77 5.43 -0.37
C LEU A 581 -5.18 4.03 -0.32
N GLN A 582 -4.41 3.73 0.73
CA GLN A 582 -3.89 2.40 1.00
C GLN A 582 -4.27 1.96 2.41
N VAL A 583 -4.53 0.67 2.57
CA VAL A 583 -4.74 0.04 3.87
C VAL A 583 -3.69 -1.05 4.04
N PHE A 584 -3.05 -1.05 5.20
CA PHE A 584 -2.00 -1.98 5.58
C PHE A 584 -2.42 -2.75 6.83
N ALA A 585 -2.43 -4.07 6.74
CA ALA A 585 -2.54 -4.91 7.93
C ALA A 585 -1.22 -4.85 8.70
N MET A 586 -1.29 -4.47 9.98
CA MET A 586 -0.15 -4.39 10.89
C MET A 586 -0.04 -5.72 11.64
N ASN A 587 0.83 -6.61 11.17
CA ASN A 587 1.07 -7.89 11.82
C ASN A 587 2.05 -7.70 12.97
N SER A 588 1.49 -7.59 14.18
CA SER A 588 2.25 -7.68 15.43
C SER A 588 2.17 -9.12 15.94
N ASP A 589 3.00 -10.02 15.44
CA ASP A 589 3.21 -11.30 16.12
C ASP A 589 4.07 -11.05 17.36
N GLU A 590 3.66 -11.58 18.52
CA GLU A 590 4.33 -11.35 19.83
C GLU A 590 5.82 -11.77 19.87
N TYR A 591 6.32 -12.46 18.83
CA TYR A 591 7.68 -12.97 18.71
C TYR A 591 8.52 -12.25 17.62
N GLN A 592 7.97 -11.27 16.91
CA GLN A 592 8.72 -10.48 15.93
C GLN A 592 9.26 -9.19 16.57
N PHE A 593 10.54 -8.90 16.32
CA PHE A 593 11.18 -7.64 16.77
C PHE A 593 10.76 -6.42 15.93
N GLU A 594 10.17 -6.67 14.75
CA GLU A 594 9.71 -5.67 13.78
C GLU A 594 8.25 -5.98 13.37
N MET A 595 7.39 -4.97 13.37
CA MET A 595 6.01 -4.98 12.90
C MET A 595 5.99 -5.03 11.36
N GLU A 596 5.59 -6.18 10.82
CA GLU A 596 5.45 -6.36 9.38
C GLU A 596 4.12 -5.78 8.89
N CYS A 597 4.19 -4.86 7.94
CA CYS A 597 3.02 -4.25 7.30
C CYS A 597 2.79 -4.85 5.92
N THR A 598 1.57 -5.29 5.65
CA THR A 598 1.19 -5.83 4.33
C THR A 598 0.03 -5.04 3.75
N GLN A 599 0.18 -4.55 2.51
CA GLN A 599 -0.89 -3.81 1.84
C GLN A 599 -2.06 -4.74 1.49
N VAL A 600 -3.25 -4.45 2.04
CA VAL A 600 -4.48 -5.25 1.83
C VAL A 600 -5.51 -4.55 0.94
N TYR A 601 -5.41 -3.24 0.75
CA TYR A 601 -6.26 -2.48 -0.17
C TYR A 601 -5.52 -1.27 -0.75
N ARG A 602 -5.84 -0.94 -2.00
CA ARG A 602 -5.35 0.25 -2.70
C ARG A 602 -6.38 0.72 -3.73
N GLU A 603 -6.79 1.97 -3.64
CA GLU A 603 -7.65 2.61 -4.65
C GLU A 603 -7.27 4.08 -4.83
N CYS A 604 -7.42 4.63 -6.04
CA CYS A 604 -7.09 6.03 -6.35
C CYS A 604 -8.35 6.80 -6.74
N PHE A 605 -8.62 7.89 -6.02
CA PHE A 605 -9.81 8.73 -6.22
C PHE A 605 -9.57 9.99 -7.07
N ASN A 606 -8.37 10.13 -7.64
CA ASN A 606 -7.96 11.22 -8.56
C ASN A 606 -8.11 12.63 -8.00
N GLU A 607 -8.04 12.76 -6.67
CA GLU A 607 -8.11 14.02 -5.94
C GLU A 607 -7.39 13.87 -4.60
N SER A 608 -6.66 14.89 -4.14
CA SER A 608 -5.96 14.85 -2.85
C SER A 608 -6.90 14.45 -1.72
N ILE A 609 -6.52 13.43 -0.96
CA ILE A 609 -7.21 13.08 0.27
C ILE A 609 -6.75 14.08 1.34
N SER A 610 -7.67 14.89 1.87
CA SER A 610 -7.36 15.89 2.89
C SER A 610 -7.35 15.26 4.28
N THR A 611 -8.29 14.35 4.55
CA THR A 611 -8.44 13.70 5.84
C THR A 611 -9.20 12.40 5.72
N LEU A 612 -8.91 11.46 6.61
CA LEU A 612 -9.61 10.18 6.72
C LEU A 612 -9.79 9.77 8.18
N GLN A 613 -10.80 8.94 8.45
CA GLN A 613 -11.07 8.34 9.75
C GLN A 613 -11.71 6.96 9.55
N GLY A 614 -11.35 5.97 10.35
CA GLY A 614 -12.10 4.72 10.44
C GLY A 614 -13.25 4.83 11.44
N GLY A 615 -14.40 4.24 11.12
CA GLY A 615 -15.60 4.31 11.95
C GLY A 615 -16.80 3.57 11.37
N CYS A 616 -17.99 4.02 11.74
CA CYS A 616 -19.28 3.52 11.26
C CYS A 616 -20.27 4.69 11.12
N VAL A 617 -20.50 5.25 9.92
CA VAL A 617 -21.44 6.38 9.66
C VAL A 617 -22.60 5.95 8.78
N GLY A 618 -22.37 5.16 7.73
CA GLY A 618 -23.40 4.73 6.78
C GLY A 618 -24.39 3.74 7.40
N ALA A 619 -24.01 2.47 7.44
CA ALA A 619 -24.83 1.37 7.94
C ALA A 619 -24.31 0.85 9.29
N THR A 620 -25.22 0.61 10.23
CA THR A 620 -24.87 0.04 11.55
C THR A 620 -24.24 -1.35 11.38
N ASN A 621 -23.27 -1.68 12.24
CA ASN A 621 -22.48 -2.93 12.21
C ASN A 621 -21.49 -3.10 11.06
N TYR A 622 -21.45 -2.19 10.08
CA TYR A 622 -20.44 -2.21 9.02
C TYR A 622 -19.41 -1.12 9.29
N THR A 623 -18.14 -1.54 9.30
CA THR A 623 -16.99 -0.66 9.39
C THR A 623 -16.80 0.08 8.07
N GLU A 624 -16.24 1.28 8.14
CA GLU A 624 -15.95 2.09 6.97
C GLU A 624 -14.77 3.02 7.21
N ILE A 625 -14.13 3.40 6.11
CA ILE A 625 -13.17 4.49 6.08
C ILE A 625 -13.91 5.71 5.54
N VAL A 626 -14.13 6.71 6.38
CA VAL A 626 -14.68 8.00 5.98
C VAL A 626 -13.56 8.86 5.43
N VAL A 627 -13.66 9.22 4.16
CA VAL A 627 -12.67 9.97 3.41
C VAL A 627 -13.23 11.34 3.05
N CYS A 628 -12.42 12.38 3.21
CA CYS A 628 -12.70 13.70 2.67
C CYS A 628 -11.59 14.12 1.71
N THR A 629 -11.97 14.68 0.56
CA THR A 629 -11.04 15.18 -0.46
C THR A 629 -10.86 16.69 -0.37
N TYR A 630 -9.85 17.21 -1.07
CA TYR A 630 -9.56 18.64 -1.14
C TYR A 630 -10.77 19.50 -1.54
N SER A 631 -11.56 19.10 -2.55
CA SER A 631 -12.78 19.83 -2.95
C SER A 631 -13.95 19.73 -1.98
N GLY A 632 -13.82 18.95 -0.90
CA GLY A 632 -14.85 18.79 0.12
C GLY A 632 -15.78 17.61 -0.08
N ARG A 633 -15.48 16.69 -1.01
CA ARG A 633 -16.30 15.48 -1.18
C ARG A 633 -16.08 14.56 0.01
N ILE A 634 -17.17 14.12 0.64
CA ILE A 634 -17.14 13.19 1.76
C ILE A 634 -17.82 11.88 1.33
N PHE A 635 -17.08 10.79 1.41
CA PHE A 635 -17.56 9.45 1.07
C PHE A 635 -17.01 8.42 2.06
N GLY A 636 -17.72 7.32 2.22
CA GLY A 636 -17.30 6.15 2.99
C GLY A 636 -16.82 5.05 2.07
N LEU A 637 -15.81 4.32 2.49
CA LEU A 637 -15.38 3.04 1.92
C LEU A 637 -15.79 1.96 2.91
N THR A 638 -16.95 1.35 2.70
CA THR A 638 -17.59 0.45 3.67
C THR A 638 -17.30 -1.02 3.37
N THR A 639 -17.21 -1.84 4.41
CA THR A 639 -17.18 -3.31 4.32
C THR A 639 -18.53 -3.92 3.98
N GLN A 640 -19.60 -3.12 3.91
CA GLN A 640 -20.90 -3.58 3.42
C GLN A 640 -20.80 -3.89 1.92
N CYS A 641 -21.05 -5.14 1.54
CA CYS A 641 -21.21 -5.54 0.15
C CYS A 641 -22.52 -4.97 -0.41
N ILE A 642 -22.46 -3.85 -1.13
CA ILE A 642 -23.62 -3.27 -1.82
C ILE A 642 -23.62 -3.82 -3.24
N SER A 643 -24.49 -4.79 -3.52
CA SER A 643 -24.63 -5.33 -4.88
C SER A 643 -25.08 -4.21 -5.83
N LYS A 644 -24.25 -3.86 -6.81
CA LYS A 644 -24.65 -3.02 -7.95
C LYS A 644 -25.56 -3.87 -8.84
N SER A 645 -26.87 -3.79 -8.66
CA SER A 645 -27.82 -4.40 -9.58
C SER A 645 -27.75 -3.68 -10.93
N LEU A 646 -26.96 -4.23 -11.86
CA LEU A 646 -27.11 -4.01 -13.29
C LEU A 646 -28.26 -4.91 -13.74
N GLY A 647 -29.31 -4.31 -14.28
CA GLY A 647 -30.67 -4.87 -14.28
C GLY A 647 -30.89 -6.12 -15.12
N ASP A 648 -31.99 -6.82 -14.81
CA ASP A 648 -32.88 -7.36 -15.83
C ASP A 648 -34.32 -7.13 -15.40
N ASP A 649 -35.15 -6.81 -16.39
CA ASP A 649 -36.49 -6.27 -16.26
C ASP A 649 -37.51 -7.43 -16.10
N GLY A 650 -38.51 -7.24 -15.25
CA GLY A 650 -39.73 -8.05 -15.27
C GLY A 650 -39.75 -9.34 -14.44
N THR A 651 -40.07 -9.22 -13.15
CA THR A 651 -41.16 -9.99 -12.52
C THR A 651 -41.43 -9.46 -11.11
N ARG A 652 -42.71 -9.20 -10.82
CA ARG A 652 -43.18 -8.80 -9.48
C ARG A 652 -42.93 -9.95 -8.50
N ALA A 653 -41.88 -9.86 -7.70
CA ALA A 653 -41.71 -10.60 -6.46
C ALA A 653 -41.38 -9.62 -5.33
N GLU A 654 -41.88 -9.91 -4.14
CA GLU A 654 -41.93 -9.02 -2.98
C GLU A 654 -40.54 -8.52 -2.55
N LYS A 655 -40.45 -7.21 -2.27
CA LYS A 655 -39.20 -6.51 -1.95
C LYS A 655 -38.66 -6.94 -0.57
N PRO A 656 -37.42 -7.45 -0.46
CA PRO A 656 -36.73 -7.55 0.83
C PRO A 656 -36.31 -6.14 1.31
N ALA A 657 -36.28 -5.95 2.63
CA ALA A 657 -35.84 -4.71 3.27
C ALA A 657 -34.32 -4.52 3.05
N GLY A 658 -33.96 -3.56 2.19
CA GLY A 658 -32.57 -3.27 1.82
C GLY A 658 -32.33 -2.93 0.35
N THR A 659 -33.38 -2.72 -0.47
CA THR A 659 -33.19 -2.22 -1.84
C THR A 659 -32.63 -0.80 -1.83
N PRO A 660 -31.64 -0.46 -2.69
CA PRO A 660 -31.12 0.89 -2.78
C PRO A 660 -32.24 1.84 -3.19
N ILE A 661 -32.28 3.00 -2.53
CA ILE A 661 -33.16 4.11 -2.88
C ILE A 661 -33.09 4.35 -4.39
N ASP A 662 -34.29 4.36 -4.99
CA ASP A 662 -34.68 4.86 -6.30
C ASP A 662 -33.64 5.80 -6.96
N SER A 663 -32.62 5.21 -7.60
CA SER A 663 -31.57 5.94 -8.33
C SER A 663 -32.19 6.87 -9.38
N SER A 664 -33.35 6.51 -9.92
CA SER A 664 -34.15 7.31 -10.85
C SER A 664 -34.69 8.58 -10.18
N ALA A 665 -35.29 8.48 -8.99
CA ALA A 665 -35.77 9.66 -8.25
C ALA A 665 -34.63 10.59 -7.79
N LYS A 666 -33.47 10.05 -7.38
CA LYS A 666 -32.27 10.87 -7.08
C LYS A 666 -31.77 11.58 -8.34
N LEU A 667 -31.70 10.87 -9.47
CA LEU A 667 -31.30 11.44 -10.76
C LEU A 667 -32.27 12.52 -11.25
N GLN A 668 -33.58 12.33 -11.10
CA GLN A 668 -34.59 13.33 -11.45
C GLN A 668 -34.45 14.60 -10.59
N ARG A 669 -34.20 14.45 -9.28
CA ARG A 669 -33.93 15.60 -8.39
C ARG A 669 -32.69 16.39 -8.84
N ILE A 670 -31.57 15.71 -9.12
CA ILE A 670 -30.35 16.34 -9.60
C ILE A 670 -30.57 17.04 -10.94
N ARG A 671 -31.33 16.43 -11.87
CA ARG A 671 -31.66 17.07 -13.16
C ARG A 671 -32.50 18.34 -12.99
N ALA A 672 -33.47 18.32 -12.07
CA ALA A 672 -34.28 19.50 -11.77
C ALA A 672 -33.43 20.63 -11.16
N GLU A 673 -32.54 20.28 -10.22
CA GLU A 673 -31.62 21.22 -9.60
C GLU A 673 -30.64 21.83 -10.62
N ILE A 674 -30.07 21.01 -11.51
CA ILE A 674 -29.21 21.49 -12.61
C ILE A 674 -29.97 22.49 -13.49
N TYR A 675 -31.21 22.17 -13.88
CA TYR A 675 -32.03 23.04 -14.72
C TYR A 675 -32.31 24.40 -14.04
N GLU A 676 -32.64 24.40 -12.75
CA GLU A 676 -32.87 25.64 -11.97
C GLU A 676 -31.59 26.48 -11.83
N LEU A 677 -30.46 25.82 -11.55
CA LEU A 677 -29.15 26.46 -11.46
C LEU A 677 -28.71 27.04 -12.81
N GLU A 678 -28.92 26.33 -13.92
CA GLU A 678 -28.63 26.81 -15.27
C GLU A 678 -29.41 28.08 -15.60
N GLN A 679 -30.71 28.11 -15.29
CA GLN A 679 -31.53 29.31 -15.48
C GLN A 679 -31.05 30.48 -14.63
N THR A 680 -30.70 30.22 -13.36
CA THR A 680 -30.22 31.25 -12.44
C THR A 680 -28.88 31.82 -12.89
N ILE A 681 -27.94 30.94 -13.29
CA ILE A 681 -26.64 31.32 -13.84
C ILE A 681 -26.79 32.11 -15.13
N ALA A 682 -27.71 31.72 -16.03
CA ALA A 682 -27.96 32.43 -17.28
C ALA A 682 -28.42 33.88 -17.02
N LYS A 683 -29.38 34.07 -16.10
CA LYS A 683 -29.86 35.40 -15.68
C LYS A 683 -28.75 36.25 -15.06
N GLU A 684 -27.97 35.69 -14.15
CA GLU A 684 -26.86 36.42 -13.51
C GLU A 684 -25.71 36.72 -14.49
N ARG A 685 -25.45 35.85 -15.49
CA ARG A 685 -24.49 36.12 -16.56
C ARG A 685 -24.94 37.29 -17.45
N GLU A 686 -26.21 37.32 -17.84
CA GLU A 686 -26.77 38.43 -18.61
C GLU A 686 -26.68 39.73 -17.80
N ARG A 687 -27.04 39.69 -16.51
CA ARG A 687 -26.90 40.82 -15.59
C ARG A 687 -25.47 41.31 -15.46
N TYR A 688 -24.50 40.40 -15.32
CA TYR A 688 -23.07 40.72 -15.26
C TYR A 688 -22.58 41.37 -16.57
N GLN A 689 -22.98 40.82 -17.72
CA GLN A 689 -22.63 41.35 -19.03
C GLN A 689 -23.18 42.76 -19.25
N LEU A 690 -24.45 43.00 -18.92
CA LEU A 690 -25.09 44.32 -18.99
C LEU A 690 -24.41 45.32 -18.06
N SER A 691 -24.06 44.90 -16.84
CA SER A 691 -23.37 45.75 -15.85
C SER A 691 -21.96 46.15 -16.31
N THR A 692 -21.27 45.26 -17.04
CA THR A 692 -19.94 45.53 -17.60
C THR A 692 -20.00 46.49 -18.81
N GLN A 693 -21.13 46.53 -19.53
CA GLN A 693 -21.34 47.44 -20.67
C GLN A 693 -21.86 48.82 -20.25
N ALA A 694 -22.53 48.92 -19.11
CA ALA A 694 -22.91 50.21 -18.54
C ALA A 694 -21.64 51.02 -18.23
N LEU A 695 -21.59 52.31 -18.60
CA LEU A 695 -20.53 53.28 -18.22
C LEU A 695 -20.49 53.57 -16.70
N SER A 696 -20.87 52.61 -15.86
CA SER A 696 -20.75 52.67 -14.41
C SER A 696 -19.32 52.31 -13.98
N SER A 697 -18.83 52.89 -12.89
CA SER A 697 -17.50 52.65 -12.32
C SER A 697 -17.35 51.28 -11.63
N GLY A 698 -18.15 50.29 -12.03
CA GLY A 698 -18.12 48.95 -11.44
C GLY A 698 -16.83 48.22 -11.82
N LEU A 699 -16.14 47.63 -10.84
CA LEU A 699 -14.97 46.78 -11.05
C LEU A 699 -15.41 45.32 -11.16
N SER A 700 -14.92 44.61 -12.18
CA SER A 700 -15.08 43.15 -12.28
C SER A 700 -14.26 42.44 -11.20
N ALA A 701 -14.93 41.71 -10.32
CA ALA A 701 -14.27 40.89 -9.33
C ALA A 701 -13.76 39.58 -9.96
N ILE A 702 -12.51 39.23 -9.67
CA ILE A 702 -11.89 37.97 -10.12
C ILE A 702 -12.00 36.95 -8.98
N PRO A 703 -12.51 35.74 -9.25
CA PRO A 703 -12.55 34.68 -8.25
C PRO A 703 -11.13 34.19 -7.94
N MET A 704 -10.73 34.36 -6.67
CA MET A 704 -9.45 33.89 -6.16
C MET A 704 -9.60 32.45 -5.67
N LEU A 705 -9.28 31.49 -6.55
CA LEU A 705 -9.22 30.08 -6.19
C LEU A 705 -7.88 29.76 -5.51
N PRO A 706 -7.86 28.97 -4.42
CA PRO A 706 -6.61 28.47 -3.88
C PRO A 706 -6.04 27.37 -4.77
N ILE A 707 -4.73 27.46 -5.03
CA ILE A 707 -3.95 26.43 -5.73
C ILE A 707 -3.19 25.64 -4.66
N ASN A 708 -3.41 24.33 -4.65
CA ASN A 708 -2.61 23.37 -3.90
C ASN A 708 -1.50 22.85 -4.81
N ASP A 709 -0.32 23.47 -4.71
CA ASP A 709 0.86 23.14 -5.49
C ASP A 709 1.93 22.41 -4.68
N SER A 710 2.69 21.53 -5.35
CA SER A 710 3.89 20.93 -4.78
C SER A 710 4.99 20.80 -5.80
N PHE A 711 6.18 21.28 -5.44
CA PHE A 711 7.37 21.29 -6.29
C PHE A 711 8.50 20.50 -5.62
N VAL A 712 8.72 19.25 -6.06
CA VAL A 712 9.60 18.29 -5.37
C VAL A 712 10.60 17.69 -6.35
N LEU A 713 11.85 17.53 -5.91
CA LEU A 713 12.89 16.81 -6.65
C LEU A 713 12.80 15.31 -6.35
N SER A 714 12.59 14.51 -7.39
CA SER A 714 12.63 13.05 -7.34
C SER A 714 14.07 12.56 -7.24
N LYS A 715 14.37 11.78 -6.18
CA LYS A 715 15.69 11.18 -5.94
C LYS A 715 16.03 10.07 -6.95
N ASP A 716 15.03 9.40 -7.52
CA ASP A 716 15.24 8.19 -8.32
C ASP A 716 15.75 8.47 -9.73
N ASP A 717 15.18 9.48 -10.37
CA ASP A 717 15.45 9.81 -11.77
C ASP A 717 15.98 11.24 -11.97
N ALA A 718 16.22 11.95 -10.87
CA ALA A 718 16.74 13.31 -10.85
C ALA A 718 15.90 14.24 -11.75
N THR A 719 14.58 14.22 -11.54
CA THR A 719 13.57 15.04 -12.20
C THR A 719 12.76 15.83 -11.17
N PHE A 720 12.26 17.00 -11.56
CA PHE A 720 11.29 17.74 -10.75
C PHE A 720 9.88 17.31 -11.10
N LEU A 721 9.07 17.07 -10.06
CA LEU A 721 7.64 16.87 -10.15
C LEU A 721 6.93 18.12 -9.60
N LEU A 722 6.20 18.80 -10.48
CA LEU A 722 5.30 19.88 -10.14
C LEU A 722 3.86 19.38 -10.21
N SER A 723 3.22 19.20 -9.06
CA SER A 723 1.78 18.91 -8.98
C SER A 723 1.00 20.20 -8.76
N LEU A 724 -0.07 20.38 -9.52
CA LEU A 724 -0.99 21.50 -9.41
C LEU A 724 -2.39 20.96 -9.16
N GLU A 725 -3.08 21.46 -8.16
CA GLU A 725 -4.47 21.10 -7.89
C GLU A 725 -5.30 22.32 -7.52
N ILE A 726 -6.50 22.43 -8.11
CA ILE A 726 -7.46 23.50 -7.87
C ILE A 726 -8.87 22.93 -7.64
N PRO A 727 -9.76 23.63 -6.91
CA PRO A 727 -11.12 23.14 -6.62
C PRO A 727 -11.98 22.83 -7.85
N THR A 728 -11.72 23.54 -8.94
CA THR A 728 -12.48 23.48 -10.19
C THR A 728 -11.64 22.84 -11.28
N PRO A 729 -12.24 22.22 -12.30
CA PRO A 729 -11.47 21.62 -13.38
C PRO A 729 -10.53 22.62 -14.04
N ILE A 730 -9.31 22.17 -14.36
CA ILE A 730 -8.32 22.96 -15.10
C ILE A 730 -8.71 22.93 -16.58
N GLU A 731 -8.69 24.07 -17.25
CA GLU A 731 -8.88 24.13 -18.71
C GLU A 731 -7.54 24.06 -19.43
N HIS A 732 -6.60 24.94 -19.05
CA HIS A 732 -5.25 24.92 -19.59
C HIS A 732 -4.23 25.44 -18.57
N VAL A 733 -3.00 24.95 -18.70
CA VAL A 733 -1.82 25.41 -17.97
C VAL A 733 -0.76 25.84 -18.97
N LEU A 734 -0.32 27.10 -18.89
CA LEU A 734 0.80 27.60 -19.71
C LEU A 734 2.06 27.62 -18.86
N LEU A 735 3.15 27.15 -19.45
CA LEU A 735 4.49 27.14 -18.88
C LEU A 735 5.37 28.10 -19.65
N GLN A 736 6.03 29.01 -18.93
CA GLN A 736 7.06 29.89 -19.45
C GLN A 736 8.28 29.78 -18.56
N CYS A 737 9.45 29.48 -19.13
CA CYS A 737 10.70 29.36 -18.39
C CYS A 737 11.81 30.12 -19.10
N ASP A 738 12.63 30.83 -18.34
CA ASP A 738 13.84 31.52 -18.81
C ASP A 738 15.08 30.60 -18.77
N ALA A 739 15.05 29.50 -18.01
CA ALA A 739 16.08 28.46 -18.00
C ALA A 739 15.73 27.27 -18.93
N PRO A 740 16.74 26.63 -19.55
CA PRO A 740 16.52 25.43 -20.35
C PRO A 740 16.07 24.27 -19.44
N ILE A 741 14.83 23.81 -19.67
CA ILE A 741 14.29 22.61 -19.03
C ILE A 741 13.71 21.67 -20.08
N THR A 742 13.76 20.37 -19.80
CA THR A 742 13.17 19.34 -20.66
C THR A 742 11.93 18.78 -20.00
N LEU A 743 10.75 19.03 -20.58
CA LEU A 743 9.50 18.43 -20.12
C LEU A 743 9.47 16.93 -20.46
N LEU A 744 8.95 16.13 -19.56
CA LEU A 744 8.77 14.69 -19.71
C LEU A 744 7.29 14.34 -19.65
N ASP A 745 6.90 13.32 -20.43
CA ASP A 745 5.55 12.80 -20.37
C ASP A 745 5.30 12.07 -19.04
N VAL A 746 4.08 12.26 -18.52
CA VAL A 746 3.57 11.58 -17.33
C VAL A 746 2.44 10.69 -17.80
N GLU A 747 2.57 9.38 -17.66
CA GLU A 747 1.62 8.40 -18.21
C GLU A 747 0.18 8.59 -17.70
N LYS A 748 0.02 9.06 -16.45
CA LYS A 748 -1.30 9.36 -15.85
C LYS A 748 -1.96 10.63 -16.42
N ASN A 749 -1.21 11.46 -17.14
CA ASN A 749 -1.67 12.77 -17.58
C ASN A 749 -2.44 12.65 -18.91
N THR A 750 -3.69 13.11 -18.92
CA THR A 750 -4.54 13.12 -20.13
C THR A 750 -4.50 14.45 -20.88
N ALA A 751 -3.69 15.41 -20.44
CA ALA A 751 -3.57 16.71 -21.09
C ALA A 751 -2.74 16.61 -22.37
N VAL A 752 -3.15 17.36 -23.40
CA VAL A 752 -2.39 17.50 -24.64
C VAL A 752 -1.37 18.61 -24.46
N VAL A 753 -0.11 18.31 -24.78
CA VAL A 753 1.01 19.25 -24.72
C VAL A 753 1.27 19.85 -26.09
N SER A 754 1.46 21.15 -26.16
CA SER A 754 1.99 21.81 -27.36
C SER A 754 3.12 22.77 -26.98
N PHE A 755 4.22 22.69 -27.73
CA PHE A 755 5.38 23.55 -27.58
C PHE A 755 5.28 24.72 -28.56
N SER A 756 5.53 25.92 -28.07
CA SER A 756 5.62 27.13 -28.89
C SER A 756 7.07 27.51 -29.12
N GLU A 757 7.39 27.98 -30.33
CA GLU A 757 8.72 28.50 -30.62
C GLU A 757 9.02 29.71 -29.73
N CYS A 758 10.20 29.71 -29.11
CA CYS A 758 10.64 30.79 -28.26
C CYS A 758 11.35 31.86 -29.12
N ASP A 759 10.88 33.11 -29.03
CA ASP A 759 11.60 34.24 -29.62
C ASP A 759 12.93 34.46 -28.88
N LYS A 760 14.03 34.55 -29.63
CA LYS A 760 15.39 34.74 -29.11
C LYS A 760 15.55 36.03 -28.30
N LEU A 761 14.73 37.05 -28.56
CA LEU A 761 14.78 38.33 -27.85
C LEU A 761 13.95 38.34 -26.56
N SER A 762 13.04 37.38 -26.38
CA SER A 762 12.13 37.33 -25.24
C SER A 762 12.79 36.87 -23.94
N GLY A 763 13.96 36.22 -24.02
CA GLY A 763 14.63 35.59 -22.88
C GLY A 763 13.99 34.27 -22.43
N ASN A 764 12.97 33.78 -23.14
CA ASN A 764 12.34 32.50 -22.86
C ASN A 764 13.16 31.35 -23.45
N SER A 765 13.41 30.34 -22.63
CA SER A 765 14.00 29.06 -23.03
C SER A 765 12.95 27.98 -23.28
N LEU A 766 11.74 28.13 -22.71
CA LEU A 766 10.62 27.22 -22.92
C LEU A 766 9.29 27.98 -22.92
N LEU A 767 8.43 27.65 -23.88
CA LEU A 767 7.00 27.96 -23.89
C LEU A 767 6.22 26.70 -24.22
N ALA A 768 5.36 26.26 -23.30
CA ALA A 768 4.53 25.07 -23.49
C ALA A 768 3.11 25.31 -22.95
N SER A 769 2.12 24.64 -23.53
CA SER A 769 0.75 24.67 -23.06
C SER A 769 0.19 23.27 -22.91
N TYR A 770 -0.36 23.00 -21.73
CA TYR A 770 -1.09 21.78 -21.39
C TYR A 770 -2.58 22.08 -21.45
N ARG A 771 -3.31 21.42 -22.34
CA ARG A 771 -4.77 21.53 -22.42
C ARG A 771 -5.41 20.27 -21.83
N CYS A 772 -6.16 20.43 -20.76
CA CYS A 772 -6.86 19.32 -20.12
C CYS A 772 -8.15 19.03 -20.91
N GLN A 773 -8.26 17.83 -21.47
CA GLN A 773 -9.46 17.42 -22.23
C GLN A 773 -10.58 16.92 -21.33
N LEU A 774 -10.21 16.35 -20.19
CA LEU A 774 -11.12 15.86 -19.16
C LEU A 774 -11.29 16.91 -18.06
N ASN A 775 -12.38 16.83 -17.30
CA ASN A 775 -12.61 17.66 -16.12
C ASN A 775 -11.69 17.22 -14.97
N THR A 776 -10.40 17.53 -15.08
CA THR A 776 -9.38 17.19 -14.10
C THR A 776 -9.07 18.40 -13.22
N ASN A 777 -9.14 18.20 -11.91
CA ASN A 777 -8.79 19.23 -10.92
C ASN A 777 -7.28 19.29 -10.64
N ARG A 778 -6.55 18.26 -11.06
CA ARG A 778 -5.13 18.04 -10.78
C ARG A 778 -4.34 17.82 -12.07
N LEU A 779 -3.13 18.37 -12.13
CA LEU A 779 -2.18 18.20 -13.22
C LEU A 779 -0.76 17.99 -12.65
N ASP A 780 -0.14 16.88 -13.04
CA ASP A 780 1.25 16.56 -12.68
C ASP A 780 2.17 16.84 -13.89
N LEU A 781 3.20 17.64 -13.66
CA LEU A 781 4.19 18.06 -14.65
C LEU A 781 5.56 17.56 -14.22
N LYS A 782 6.22 16.81 -15.09
CA LYS A 782 7.56 16.27 -14.81
C LYS A 782 8.58 16.90 -15.74
N PHE A 783 9.69 17.37 -15.21
CA PHE A 783 10.73 17.99 -16.04
C PHE A 783 12.14 17.83 -15.48
N ARG A 784 13.13 18.00 -16.35
CA ARG A 784 14.55 17.96 -16.01
C ARG A 784 15.16 19.33 -16.10
N THR A 785 16.02 19.63 -15.13
CA THR A 785 16.88 20.81 -15.12
C THR A 785 18.30 20.44 -15.53
N ILE A 786 19.06 21.46 -15.92
CA ILE A 786 20.49 21.36 -16.19
C ILE A 786 21.21 22.08 -15.06
N GLU A 787 22.15 21.39 -14.41
CA GLU A 787 22.92 21.97 -13.30
C GLU A 787 23.71 23.19 -13.78
N GLY A 788 23.76 24.25 -12.98
CA GLY A 788 24.37 25.53 -13.33
C GLY A 788 23.45 26.50 -14.09
N GLN A 789 22.34 26.03 -14.66
CA GLN A 789 21.36 26.87 -15.35
C GLN A 789 20.22 27.24 -14.38
N SER A 790 20.25 28.47 -13.87
CA SER A 790 19.23 28.99 -12.95
C SER A 790 18.18 29.84 -13.66
N GLY A 791 16.94 29.82 -13.18
CA GLY A 791 15.84 30.58 -13.77
C GLY A 791 14.56 30.57 -12.93
N THR A 792 13.46 31.01 -13.50
CA THR A 792 12.12 30.98 -12.95
C THR A 792 11.15 30.31 -13.92
N LEU A 793 10.55 29.21 -13.47
CA LEU A 793 9.41 28.59 -14.14
C LEU A 793 8.13 29.32 -13.73
N GLN A 794 7.49 29.98 -14.70
CA GLN A 794 6.20 30.63 -14.56
C GLN A 794 5.10 29.71 -15.06
N VAL A 795 4.06 29.56 -14.26
CA VAL A 795 2.97 28.61 -14.48
C VAL A 795 1.65 29.35 -14.36
N TYR A 796 0.95 29.46 -15.49
CA TYR A 796 -0.32 30.16 -15.63
C TYR A 796 -1.45 29.14 -15.64
N ILE A 797 -2.28 29.16 -14.60
CA ILE A 797 -3.35 28.17 -14.39
C ILE A 797 -4.68 28.84 -14.67
N THR A 798 -5.41 28.29 -15.65
CA THR A 798 -6.74 28.77 -16.03
C THR A 798 -7.79 27.72 -15.65
N PRO A 799 -8.67 27.99 -14.66
CA PRO A 799 -9.78 27.12 -14.33
C PRO A 799 -10.90 27.19 -15.37
N ASN A 800 -11.70 26.13 -15.43
CA ASN A 800 -12.93 26.10 -16.18
C ASN A 800 -14.07 26.79 -15.41
N LEU A 801 -13.94 28.11 -15.21
CA LEU A 801 -14.90 28.93 -14.47
C LEU A 801 -15.29 30.20 -15.26
N GLN A 802 -16.44 30.79 -14.93
CA GLN A 802 -16.91 32.06 -15.49
C GLN A 802 -17.11 33.09 -14.35
N PRO A 803 -16.52 34.29 -14.42
CA PRO A 803 -15.63 34.79 -15.48
C PRO A 803 -14.30 34.01 -15.53
N LYS A 804 -13.73 33.88 -16.74
CA LYS A 804 -12.41 33.27 -16.92
C LYS A 804 -11.37 34.10 -16.19
N CYS A 805 -10.54 33.43 -15.42
CA CYS A 805 -9.40 34.05 -14.75
C CYS A 805 -8.14 33.21 -14.99
N CYS A 806 -6.98 33.80 -14.75
CA CYS A 806 -5.72 33.09 -14.83
C CYS A 806 -4.89 33.46 -13.61
N GLN A 807 -4.32 32.46 -12.93
CA GLN A 807 -3.45 32.67 -11.79
C GLN A 807 -2.02 32.27 -12.13
N LEU A 808 -1.07 33.14 -11.78
CA LEU A 808 0.35 32.93 -12.02
C LEU A 808 1.04 32.43 -10.76
N LYS A 809 1.71 31.28 -10.86
CA LYS A 809 2.67 30.76 -9.88
C LYS A 809 4.09 30.81 -10.44
N ARG A 810 5.08 31.07 -9.58
CA ARG A 810 6.50 31.19 -9.96
C ARG A 810 7.33 30.23 -9.12
N TYR A 811 8.09 29.37 -9.77
CA TYR A 811 8.97 28.39 -9.12
C TYR A 811 10.43 28.68 -9.50
N PRO A 812 11.31 28.98 -8.54
CA PRO A 812 12.72 29.24 -8.82
C PRO A 812 13.47 27.94 -9.09
N ILE A 813 14.16 27.87 -10.23
CA ILE A 813 15.13 26.82 -10.56
C ILE A 813 16.49 27.27 -10.04
N LYS A 814 16.98 26.57 -9.03
CA LYS A 814 18.23 26.88 -8.33
C LYS A 814 19.45 26.48 -9.19
N PRO A 815 20.58 27.21 -9.12
CA PRO A 815 21.83 26.84 -9.80
C PRO A 815 22.28 25.39 -9.53
N LEU A 816 22.27 24.97 -8.27
CA LEU A 816 22.57 23.60 -7.85
C LEU A 816 21.29 22.80 -7.63
N SER A 817 20.43 22.75 -8.65
CA SER A 817 19.08 22.18 -8.57
C SER A 817 19.03 20.70 -8.20
N LEU A 818 20.10 19.94 -8.43
CA LEU A 818 20.12 18.48 -8.25
C LEU A 818 20.77 18.03 -6.93
N HIS A 819 21.00 18.95 -6.00
CA HIS A 819 21.60 18.66 -4.69
C HIS A 819 20.52 18.53 -3.61
N VAL A 820 20.62 17.48 -2.80
CA VAL A 820 19.75 17.24 -1.64
C VAL A 820 20.58 17.12 -0.36
N ILE A 821 20.04 17.59 0.76
CA ILE A 821 20.69 17.48 2.07
C ILE A 821 20.86 16.00 2.45
N VAL A 822 22.05 15.67 2.97
CA VAL A 822 22.40 14.39 3.58
C VAL A 822 22.80 14.64 5.02
N GLN A 823 22.08 14.01 5.95
CA GLN A 823 22.34 14.16 7.39
C GLN A 823 23.46 13.22 7.86
N ASN A 824 23.47 11.96 7.41
CA ASN A 824 24.44 10.94 7.84
C ASN A 824 25.41 10.56 6.71
N ALA A 825 26.36 11.44 6.40
CA ALA A 825 27.45 11.10 5.48
C ALA A 825 28.43 10.12 6.15
N THR A 826 28.74 9.01 5.49
CA THR A 826 29.69 8.02 6.03
C THR A 826 31.13 8.54 6.01
N ASP A 827 32.00 7.97 6.86
CA ASP A 827 33.43 8.32 6.85
C ASP A 827 34.06 8.05 5.49
N GLU A 828 33.64 6.98 4.80
CA GLU A 828 34.08 6.65 3.43
C GLU A 828 33.69 7.73 2.41
N MET A 829 32.48 8.28 2.54
CA MET A 829 31.99 9.38 1.70
C MET A 829 32.81 10.65 1.91
N LEU A 830 33.12 10.96 3.17
CA LEU A 830 33.90 12.16 3.53
C LEU A 830 35.40 12.01 3.24
N ALA A 831 35.92 10.78 3.13
CA ALA A 831 37.31 10.48 2.79
C ALA A 831 37.64 10.64 1.29
N ARG A 832 36.65 10.86 0.43
CA ARG A 832 36.85 11.07 -1.02
C ARG A 832 37.73 12.30 -1.29
N PRO A 833 38.50 12.31 -2.39
CA PRO A 833 39.28 13.48 -2.77
C PRO A 833 38.36 14.67 -3.08
N MET A 834 38.59 15.81 -2.43
CA MET A 834 37.75 17.02 -2.56
C MET A 834 38.52 18.19 -3.19
N ASN A 835 37.83 18.94 -4.04
CA ASN A 835 38.19 20.30 -4.43
C ASN A 835 37.68 21.29 -3.38
N THR A 836 38.43 22.35 -3.11
CA THR A 836 38.07 23.33 -2.05
C THR A 836 37.97 24.73 -2.64
N LEU A 837 36.89 25.44 -2.33
CA LEU A 837 36.67 26.86 -2.57
C LEU A 837 36.53 27.58 -1.23
N THR A 838 37.42 28.51 -0.96
CA THR A 838 37.38 29.34 0.26
C THR A 838 37.09 30.79 -0.13
N LEU A 839 36.08 31.36 0.52
CA LEU A 839 35.66 32.74 0.36
C LEU A 839 35.88 33.49 1.68
N ARG A 840 36.59 34.61 1.62
CA ARG A 840 36.76 35.54 2.74
C ARG A 840 36.30 36.94 2.35
N GLY A 841 35.61 37.64 3.25
CA GLY A 841 35.15 38.98 2.95
C GLY A 841 34.20 39.55 4.02
N PRO A 842 33.75 40.80 3.84
CA PRO A 842 32.89 41.48 4.82
C PRO A 842 31.41 41.13 4.59
N PHE A 843 31.06 39.85 4.66
CA PHE A 843 29.67 39.37 4.64
C PHE A 843 29.25 38.85 6.02
N SER A 844 27.98 39.07 6.37
CA SER A 844 27.37 38.44 7.54
C SER A 844 27.04 36.97 7.27
N GLN A 845 26.88 36.18 8.34
CA GLN A 845 26.46 34.78 8.22
C GLN A 845 25.08 34.64 7.57
N ALA A 846 24.16 35.55 7.87
CA ALA A 846 22.82 35.60 7.27
C ALA A 846 22.86 35.87 5.76
N GLU A 847 23.80 36.71 5.29
CA GLU A 847 23.97 36.97 3.86
C GLU A 847 24.50 35.73 3.13
N MET A 848 25.52 35.07 3.67
CA MET A 848 26.05 33.83 3.10
C MET A 848 24.98 32.73 3.08
N HIS A 849 24.22 32.61 4.16
CA HIS A 849 23.10 31.67 4.23
C HIS A 849 22.03 31.96 3.18
N ASN A 850 21.65 33.22 2.98
CA ASN A 850 20.70 33.61 1.94
C ASN A 850 21.25 33.36 0.53
N TRP A 851 22.56 33.52 0.29
CA TRP A 851 23.16 33.11 -0.98
C TRP A 851 23.04 31.60 -1.19
N LEU A 852 23.31 30.80 -0.16
CA LEU A 852 23.17 29.35 -0.24
C LEU A 852 21.72 28.90 -0.46
N LEU A 853 20.77 29.50 0.25
CA LEU A 853 19.31 29.29 0.08
C LEU A 853 18.85 29.59 -1.36
N ASN A 854 19.54 30.53 -2.04
CA ASN A 854 19.28 30.85 -3.44
C ASN A 854 20.08 30.02 -4.45
N SER A 855 21.10 29.28 -4.00
CA SER A 855 21.91 28.39 -4.84
C SER A 855 21.48 26.92 -4.79
N ILE A 856 21.00 26.42 -3.65
CA ILE A 856 20.75 25.00 -3.38
C ILE A 856 19.31 24.81 -2.86
N PRO A 857 18.57 23.78 -3.29
CA PRO A 857 17.24 23.45 -2.75
C PRO A 857 17.25 23.08 -1.26
N GLU A 858 16.08 23.18 -0.63
CA GLU A 858 15.74 22.57 0.68
C GLU A 858 16.61 22.96 1.89
N LEU A 859 17.32 24.09 1.82
CA LEU A 859 17.96 24.69 2.99
C LEU A 859 16.93 25.29 3.95
N PRO A 860 17.10 25.16 5.28
CA PRO A 860 16.29 25.87 6.27
C PRO A 860 16.33 27.38 6.03
N GLU A 861 15.20 28.09 6.23
CA GLU A 861 15.13 29.55 5.99
C GLU A 861 15.80 30.39 7.09
N LYS A 862 15.85 29.86 8.32
CA LYS A 862 16.42 30.54 9.48
C LYS A 862 17.64 29.81 10.00
N LEU A 863 18.64 30.59 10.37
CA LEU A 863 19.82 30.12 11.08
C LEU A 863 19.50 29.92 12.56
N TYR A 864 19.99 28.83 13.14
CA TYR A 864 20.07 28.66 14.58
C TYR A 864 21.33 29.37 15.10
N ASP A 865 21.20 30.14 16.18
CA ASP A 865 22.31 30.91 16.75
C ASP A 865 23.37 29.98 17.35
N GLY A 866 24.63 30.15 16.98
CA GLY A 866 25.73 29.31 17.48
C GLY A 866 26.85 28.98 16.50
N GLY A 867 27.62 29.97 16.03
CA GLY A 867 28.92 29.72 15.40
C GLY A 867 28.88 29.34 13.91
N LYS A 868 29.85 28.52 13.46
CA LYS A 868 29.95 28.07 12.07
C LYS A 868 28.87 27.02 11.79
N VAL A 869 28.22 27.14 10.64
CA VAL A 869 27.19 26.21 10.16
C VAL A 869 27.79 25.29 9.13
N GLN A 870 27.44 24.01 9.21
CA GLN A 870 27.87 22.99 8.27
C GLN A 870 26.67 22.25 7.70
N TYR A 871 26.63 22.10 6.38
CA TYR A 871 25.66 21.25 5.68
C TYR A 871 26.38 20.37 4.67
N THR A 872 25.93 19.13 4.53
CA THR A 872 26.41 18.20 3.51
C THR A 872 25.28 17.90 2.53
N PHE A 873 25.60 17.98 1.25
CA PHE A 873 24.67 17.70 0.16
C PHE A 873 25.21 16.61 -0.74
N GLN A 874 24.32 15.87 -1.36
CA GLN A 874 24.65 14.89 -2.39
C GLN A 874 23.91 15.23 -3.67
N HIS A 875 24.64 15.13 -4.78
CA HIS A 875 24.07 15.25 -6.11
C HIS A 875 23.27 13.98 -6.43
N VAL A 876 21.96 14.12 -6.66
CA VAL A 876 21.01 13.01 -6.84
C VAL A 876 21.42 12.08 -8.00
N PHE A 877 21.81 12.65 -9.14
CA PHE A 877 22.10 11.84 -10.33
C PHE A 877 23.46 11.10 -10.30
N ILE A 878 24.56 11.75 -9.89
CA ILE A 878 25.91 11.16 -9.93
C ILE A 878 26.44 10.70 -8.58
N GLY A 879 25.86 11.16 -7.46
CA GLY A 879 26.27 10.75 -6.12
C GLY A 879 27.50 11.47 -5.55
N THR A 880 27.96 12.55 -6.20
CA THR A 880 29.02 13.45 -5.72
C THR A 880 28.54 14.27 -4.52
N LEU A 881 29.46 14.73 -3.69
CA LEU A 881 29.18 15.42 -2.44
C LEU A 881 29.59 16.88 -2.50
N LEU A 882 28.87 17.69 -1.71
CA LEU A 882 29.18 19.09 -1.45
C LEU A 882 29.07 19.33 0.05
N VAL A 883 30.17 19.66 0.70
CA VAL A 883 30.23 20.06 2.10
C VAL A 883 30.40 21.57 2.17
N CYS A 884 29.41 22.24 2.75
CA CYS A 884 29.37 23.69 2.94
C CYS A 884 29.61 24.01 4.41
N GLU A 885 30.70 24.71 4.73
CA GLU A 885 30.97 25.24 6.07
C GLU A 885 31.09 26.75 6.01
N TYR A 886 30.30 27.49 6.79
CA TYR A 886 30.33 28.96 6.73
C TYR A 886 29.98 29.62 8.06
N GLY A 887 30.53 30.82 8.24
CA GLY A 887 30.25 31.70 9.37
C GLY A 887 30.33 33.16 8.96
N LYS A 888 30.50 34.05 9.94
CA LYS A 888 30.69 35.47 9.67
C LYS A 888 32.04 35.70 8.96
N GLY A 889 31.99 36.19 7.73
CA GLY A 889 33.14 36.62 6.93
C GLY A 889 34.04 35.52 6.35
N GLU A 890 33.70 34.25 6.56
CA GLU A 890 34.43 33.10 6.00
C GLU A 890 33.46 32.00 5.59
N ALA A 891 33.66 31.41 4.41
CA ALA A 891 32.97 30.22 3.94
C ALA A 891 33.93 29.30 3.19
N VAL A 892 33.80 27.99 3.39
CA VAL A 892 34.58 26.93 2.78
C VAL A 892 33.62 25.91 2.17
N PHE A 893 33.76 25.67 0.88
CA PHE A 893 32.98 24.70 0.12
C PHE A 893 33.91 23.61 -0.38
N ARG A 894 33.59 22.35 -0.08
CA ARG A 894 34.38 21.18 -0.49
C ARG A 894 33.52 20.25 -1.33
N SER A 895 34.00 19.82 -2.50
CA SER A 895 33.26 18.90 -3.36
C SER A 895 34.17 17.99 -4.17
N ASP A 896 33.79 16.73 -4.32
CA ASP A 896 34.44 15.75 -5.20
C ASP A 896 34.08 15.99 -6.69
N ASN A 897 33.26 17.01 -6.99
CA ASN A 897 32.97 17.50 -8.33
C ASN A 897 33.45 18.96 -8.52
N ILE A 898 34.32 19.19 -9.52
CA ILE A 898 34.84 20.52 -9.83
C ILE A 898 33.78 21.46 -10.42
N SER A 899 32.80 20.93 -11.15
CA SER A 899 31.71 21.74 -11.72
C SER A 899 30.83 22.34 -10.64
N THR A 900 30.53 21.60 -9.58
CA THR A 900 29.79 22.13 -8.42
C THR A 900 30.50 23.34 -7.80
N VAL A 901 31.83 23.27 -7.69
CA VAL A 901 32.65 24.38 -7.18
C VAL A 901 32.66 25.57 -8.15
N SER A 902 32.77 25.32 -9.46
CA SER A 902 32.69 26.35 -10.52
C SER A 902 31.36 27.12 -10.45
N ILE A 903 30.25 26.39 -10.38
CA ILE A 903 28.89 26.95 -10.32
C ILE A 903 28.71 27.82 -9.07
N LEU A 904 29.11 27.32 -7.89
CA LEU A 904 29.00 28.10 -6.64
C LEU A 904 29.87 29.35 -6.67
N LYS A 905 31.11 29.23 -7.16
CA LYS A 905 32.01 30.38 -7.30
C LYS A 905 31.36 31.46 -8.16
N ASP A 906 30.87 31.12 -9.33
CA ASP A 906 30.28 32.08 -10.27
C ASP A 906 29.00 32.72 -9.69
N PHE A 907 28.12 31.90 -9.10
CA PHE A 907 26.88 32.37 -8.50
C PHE A 907 27.13 33.32 -7.31
N ILE A 908 27.95 32.91 -6.34
CA ILE A 908 28.23 33.72 -5.14
C ILE A 908 28.98 34.99 -5.53
N THR A 909 29.93 34.93 -6.47
CA THR A 909 30.64 36.13 -6.96
C THR A 909 29.66 37.13 -7.59
N LYS A 910 28.68 36.65 -8.36
CA LYS A 910 27.62 37.48 -8.95
C LYS A 910 26.74 38.12 -7.88
N GLU A 911 26.32 37.37 -6.88
CA GLU A 911 25.50 37.88 -5.76
C GLU A 911 26.26 38.88 -4.88
N ALA A 912 27.54 38.62 -4.59
CA ALA A 912 28.40 39.54 -3.86
C ALA A 912 28.60 40.85 -4.64
N THR A 913 28.79 40.76 -5.96
CA THR A 913 28.92 41.93 -6.84
C THR A 913 27.64 42.78 -6.84
N LYS A 914 26.45 42.15 -6.91
CA LYS A 914 25.15 42.86 -6.79
C LYS A 914 25.04 43.66 -5.49
N LYS A 915 25.55 43.11 -4.39
CA LYS A 915 25.59 43.77 -3.07
C LYS A 915 26.83 44.63 -2.82
N ARG A 916 27.75 44.74 -3.80
CA ARG A 916 29.04 45.47 -3.70
C ARG A 916 29.95 44.96 -2.56
N ILE A 917 29.88 43.68 -2.24
CA ILE A 917 30.74 43.01 -1.24
C ILE A 917 31.99 42.51 -1.96
N LYS A 918 33.17 42.91 -1.47
CA LYS A 918 34.46 42.43 -2.00
C LYS A 918 34.81 41.08 -1.38
N LEU A 919 35.01 40.06 -2.21
CA LEU A 919 35.40 38.72 -1.78
C LEU A 919 36.85 38.43 -2.19
N GLU A 920 37.61 37.88 -1.27
CA GLU A 920 38.85 37.16 -1.54
C GLU A 920 38.49 35.68 -1.80
N ILE A 921 38.83 35.19 -2.98
CA ILE A 921 38.47 33.87 -3.47
C ILE A 921 39.73 33.05 -3.65
N SER A 922 39.81 31.90 -2.99
CA SER A 922 40.90 30.94 -3.18
C SER A 922 40.33 29.55 -3.52
N THR A 923 40.95 28.88 -4.48
CA THR A 923 40.50 27.57 -4.98
C THR A 923 41.66 26.60 -5.02
N SER A 924 41.47 25.43 -4.43
CA SER A 924 42.42 24.31 -4.46
C SER A 924 41.78 23.14 -5.19
N ILE A 925 42.30 22.82 -6.38
CA ILE A 925 41.82 21.74 -7.23
C ILE A 925 42.66 20.48 -6.98
N ASN A 926 42.00 19.36 -6.70
CA ASN A 926 42.65 18.07 -6.51
C ASN A 926 42.49 17.22 -7.78
N GLU A 927 43.57 16.99 -8.53
CA GLU A 927 43.53 16.26 -9.80
C GLU A 927 43.02 14.81 -9.66
N SER A 928 43.08 14.22 -8.46
CA SER A 928 42.53 12.89 -8.19
C SER A 928 41.00 12.84 -8.14
N THR A 929 40.30 13.98 -8.08
CA THR A 929 38.82 13.99 -8.12
C THR A 929 38.26 13.50 -9.45
N ILE A 930 38.97 13.75 -10.56
CA ILE A 930 38.50 13.37 -11.91
C ILE A 930 38.47 11.84 -12.07
N PRO A 931 39.58 11.10 -11.83
CA PRO A 931 39.54 9.63 -11.83
C PRO A 931 38.46 9.06 -10.89
N SER A 932 38.32 9.63 -9.69
CA SER A 932 37.32 9.18 -8.71
C SER A 932 35.89 9.38 -9.19
N LEU A 933 35.58 10.52 -9.84
CA LEU A 933 34.26 10.82 -10.37
C LEU A 933 33.94 9.95 -11.59
N VAL A 934 34.90 9.74 -12.49
CA VAL A 934 34.71 8.83 -13.63
C VAL A 934 34.36 7.42 -13.15
N LYS A 935 35.08 6.89 -12.15
CA LYS A 935 34.75 5.59 -11.53
C LYS A 935 33.35 5.54 -10.92
N LEU A 936 32.86 6.66 -10.40
CA LEU A 936 31.51 6.75 -9.80
C LEU A 936 30.42 6.68 -10.88
N ILE A 937 30.66 7.24 -12.06
CA ILE A 937 29.69 7.30 -13.17
C ILE A 937 29.80 6.08 -14.10
N GLU A 938 30.99 5.47 -14.19
CA GLU A 938 31.32 4.35 -15.07
C GLU A 938 30.27 3.21 -15.10
N PRO A 939 29.73 2.72 -13.96
CA PRO A 939 28.70 1.68 -14.00
C PRO A 939 27.47 2.07 -14.82
N LYS A 940 27.08 3.36 -14.79
CA LYS A 940 25.94 3.86 -15.56
C LYS A 940 26.27 3.92 -17.06
N ILE A 941 27.46 4.38 -17.42
CA ILE A 941 27.90 4.44 -18.83
C ILE A 941 27.93 3.04 -19.42
N LEU A 942 28.57 2.10 -18.74
CA LEU A 942 28.68 0.70 -19.20
C LEU A 942 27.30 0.04 -19.33
N HIS A 943 26.42 0.24 -18.35
CA HIS A 943 25.05 -0.28 -18.39
C HIS A 943 24.27 0.26 -19.59
N TYR A 944 24.23 1.59 -19.80
CA TYR A 944 23.47 2.16 -20.90
C TYR A 944 24.08 1.90 -22.28
N ASN A 945 25.41 1.82 -22.40
CA ASN A 945 26.06 1.41 -23.64
C ASN A 945 25.76 -0.05 -23.99
N LYS A 946 25.73 -0.93 -22.97
CA LYS A 946 25.28 -2.32 -23.15
C LYS A 946 23.81 -2.37 -23.57
N LEU A 947 22.93 -1.63 -22.89
CA LEU A 947 21.50 -1.58 -23.20
C LEU A 947 21.23 -1.15 -24.65
N THR A 948 22.02 -0.20 -25.18
CA THR A 948 21.94 0.19 -26.60
C THR A 948 22.26 -0.97 -27.54
N LYS A 949 23.34 -1.71 -27.27
CA LYS A 949 23.73 -2.87 -28.07
C LYS A 949 22.71 -4.00 -27.96
N ASP A 950 22.26 -4.30 -26.75
CA ASP A 950 21.27 -5.33 -26.45
C ASP A 950 19.92 -5.03 -27.14
N TYR A 951 19.48 -3.77 -27.16
CA TYR A 951 18.27 -3.38 -27.88
C TYR A 951 18.42 -3.53 -29.40
N GLN A 952 19.54 -3.08 -29.98
CA GLN A 952 19.81 -3.25 -31.42
C GLN A 952 19.83 -4.73 -31.83
N LEU A 953 20.49 -5.57 -31.03
CA LEU A 953 20.51 -7.01 -31.24
C LEU A 953 19.10 -7.60 -31.08
N SER A 954 18.34 -7.19 -30.08
CA SER A 954 16.95 -7.65 -29.88
C SER A 954 16.04 -7.30 -31.06
N GLN A 955 16.20 -6.12 -31.69
CA GLN A 955 15.46 -5.79 -32.91
C GLN A 955 15.87 -6.69 -34.08
N ALA A 956 17.18 -6.92 -34.28
CA ALA A 956 17.65 -7.85 -35.31
C ALA A 956 17.18 -9.30 -35.07
N LEU A 957 17.05 -9.72 -33.80
CA LEU A 957 16.54 -11.04 -33.43
C LEU A 957 15.04 -11.19 -33.69
N LEU A 958 14.26 -10.10 -33.65
CA LEU A 958 12.84 -10.13 -34.07
C LEU A 958 12.71 -10.38 -35.57
N ASP A 959 13.60 -9.80 -36.36
CA ASP A 959 13.59 -9.93 -37.82
C ASP A 959 13.91 -11.36 -38.28
N LEU A 960 14.46 -12.21 -37.40
CA LEU A 960 14.71 -13.63 -37.67
C LEU A 960 13.42 -14.46 -37.74
N ASP A 961 12.25 -13.89 -37.37
CA ASP A 961 10.93 -14.51 -37.47
C ASP A 961 10.90 -15.96 -36.95
N ILE A 962 11.44 -16.16 -35.73
CA ILE A 962 11.54 -17.46 -35.06
C ILE A 962 10.14 -17.95 -34.73
N ARG A 963 9.71 -19.05 -35.37
CA ARG A 963 8.32 -19.51 -35.32
C ARG A 963 8.10 -20.71 -34.40
N ASP A 964 9.15 -21.45 -34.07
CA ASP A 964 9.06 -22.65 -33.23
C ASP A 964 10.15 -22.74 -32.15
N ASP A 965 9.90 -23.61 -31.17
CA ASP A 965 10.78 -23.82 -30.01
C ASP A 965 12.11 -24.46 -30.41
N ASP A 966 12.16 -25.20 -31.52
CA ASP A 966 13.38 -25.82 -32.03
C ASP A 966 14.33 -24.75 -32.59
N GLU A 967 13.85 -23.83 -33.43
CA GLU A 967 14.60 -22.66 -33.90
C GLU A 967 15.05 -21.78 -32.72
N PHE A 968 14.18 -21.55 -31.74
CA PHE A 968 14.54 -20.81 -30.54
C PHE A 968 15.69 -21.49 -29.76
N ASN A 969 15.64 -22.82 -29.63
CA ASN A 969 16.66 -23.59 -28.90
C ASN A 969 18.00 -23.73 -29.65
N THR A 970 18.04 -23.45 -30.95
CA THR A 970 19.32 -23.37 -31.70
C THR A 970 20.12 -22.10 -31.38
N LEU A 971 19.48 -21.06 -30.84
CA LEU A 971 20.16 -19.82 -30.48
C LEU A 971 21.03 -19.97 -29.24
N ALA A 972 22.15 -19.24 -29.23
CA ALA A 972 22.97 -19.08 -28.03
C ALA A 972 22.14 -18.57 -26.85
N GLU A 973 22.50 -18.97 -25.63
CA GLU A 973 21.77 -18.62 -24.41
C GLU A 973 21.64 -17.11 -24.22
N ASP A 974 22.66 -16.34 -24.59
CA ASP A 974 22.64 -14.86 -24.54
C ASP A 974 21.54 -14.26 -25.43
N TYR A 975 21.34 -14.80 -26.65
CA TYR A 975 20.29 -14.33 -27.55
C TYR A 975 18.89 -14.75 -27.09
N ARG A 976 18.77 -15.96 -26.54
CA ARG A 976 17.52 -16.41 -25.91
C ARG A 976 17.15 -15.52 -24.71
N ALA A 977 18.12 -15.10 -23.92
CA ALA A 977 17.91 -14.17 -22.82
C ALA A 977 17.46 -12.77 -23.30
N LEU A 978 18.04 -12.26 -24.40
CA LEU A 978 17.61 -10.98 -24.99
C LEU A 978 16.16 -11.03 -25.51
N ILE A 979 15.75 -12.13 -26.14
CA ILE A 979 14.36 -12.32 -26.59
C ILE A 979 13.41 -12.39 -25.38
N ARG A 980 13.76 -13.16 -24.34
CA ARG A 980 12.95 -13.26 -23.12
C ARG A 980 12.78 -11.91 -22.40
N ASN A 981 13.81 -11.08 -22.37
CA ASN A 981 13.83 -9.80 -21.67
C ASN A 981 13.45 -8.59 -22.55
N GLN A 982 12.97 -8.84 -23.77
CA GLN A 982 12.78 -7.81 -24.79
C GLN A 982 11.90 -6.64 -24.33
N GLN A 983 10.78 -6.91 -23.65
CA GLN A 983 9.87 -5.85 -23.20
C GLN A 983 10.54 -4.92 -22.18
N THR A 984 11.32 -5.49 -21.26
CA THR A 984 12.09 -4.74 -20.26
C THR A 984 13.17 -3.91 -20.93
N ILE A 985 13.96 -4.52 -21.82
CA ILE A 985 15.01 -3.83 -22.60
C ILE A 985 14.41 -2.67 -23.41
N GLY A 986 13.29 -2.89 -24.09
CA GLY A 986 12.61 -1.85 -24.85
C GLY A 986 12.10 -0.70 -23.98
N THR A 987 11.57 -1.00 -22.80
CA THR A 987 11.06 0.01 -21.85
C THR A 987 12.18 0.85 -21.26
N GLU A 988 13.30 0.23 -20.87
CA GLU A 988 14.48 0.93 -20.38
C GLU A 988 15.16 1.73 -21.50
N PHE A 989 15.25 1.16 -22.71
CA PHE A 989 15.85 1.84 -23.86
C PHE A 989 15.10 3.11 -24.24
N ARG A 990 13.77 3.18 -24.11
CA ARG A 990 13.02 4.44 -24.31
C ARG A 990 13.47 5.57 -23.38
N LYS A 991 13.95 5.24 -22.17
CA LYS A 991 14.47 6.22 -21.19
C LYS A 991 15.94 6.57 -21.47
N GLN A 992 16.70 5.64 -22.03
CA GLN A 992 18.16 5.68 -22.19
C GLN A 992 18.72 6.89 -22.96
N PRO A 993 18.20 7.32 -24.14
CA PRO A 993 18.82 8.40 -24.92
C PRO A 993 18.92 9.69 -24.12
N THR A 994 17.92 9.93 -23.28
CA THR A 994 17.90 11.12 -22.42
C THR A 994 18.89 11.06 -21.26
N ILE A 995 19.23 9.85 -20.79
CA ILE A 995 20.12 9.63 -19.66
C ILE A 995 21.59 9.66 -20.12
N LEU A 996 21.94 9.01 -21.24
CA LEU A 996 23.29 9.11 -21.80
C LEU A 996 23.64 10.53 -22.21
N ASN A 997 22.75 11.23 -22.93
CA ASN A 997 22.98 12.63 -23.31
C ASN A 997 23.23 13.52 -22.09
N ARG A 998 22.55 13.24 -20.96
CA ARG A 998 22.78 13.93 -19.70
C ARG A 998 24.15 13.62 -19.10
N ILE A 999 24.57 12.35 -19.10
CA ILE A 999 25.91 11.95 -18.63
C ILE A 999 26.98 12.65 -19.48
N TYR A 1000 26.82 12.65 -20.81
CA TYR A 1000 27.76 13.29 -21.73
C TYR A 1000 27.81 14.80 -21.50
N GLY A 1001 26.66 15.45 -21.28
CA GLY A 1001 26.59 16.85 -20.88
C GLY A 1001 27.39 17.13 -19.60
N ILE A 1002 27.16 16.33 -18.54
CA ILE A 1002 27.88 16.47 -17.26
C ILE A 1002 29.39 16.32 -17.44
N LEU A 1003 29.85 15.33 -18.20
CA LEU A 1003 31.28 15.12 -18.44
C LEU A 1003 31.87 16.22 -19.34
N THR A 1004 31.12 16.71 -20.32
CA THR A 1004 31.53 17.84 -21.15
C THR A 1004 31.72 19.10 -20.31
N ASP A 1005 30.77 19.40 -19.42
CA ASP A 1005 30.85 20.55 -18.50
C ASP A 1005 32.00 20.39 -17.49
N LEU A 1006 32.20 19.17 -16.96
CA LEU A 1006 33.34 18.83 -16.10
C LEU A 1006 34.69 19.14 -16.76
N TYR A 1007 34.82 18.77 -18.03
CA TYR A 1007 36.01 19.05 -18.83
C TYR A 1007 36.19 20.56 -19.05
N ILE A 1008 35.14 21.29 -19.39
CA ILE A 1008 35.19 22.76 -19.55
C ILE A 1008 35.63 23.42 -18.23
N ASP A 1009 35.00 23.07 -17.11
CA ASP A 1009 35.26 23.68 -15.81
C ASP A 1009 36.68 23.40 -15.31
N LYS A 1010 37.19 22.19 -15.51
CA LYS A 1010 38.58 21.83 -15.18
C LYS A 1010 39.58 22.78 -15.84
N PHE A 1011 39.45 23.00 -17.14
CA PHE A 1011 40.38 23.85 -17.88
C PHE A 1011 40.10 25.34 -17.69
N LYS A 1012 38.85 25.72 -17.38
CA LYS A 1012 38.50 27.08 -16.94
C LYS A 1012 39.26 27.48 -15.67
N PHE A 1013 39.42 26.59 -14.69
CA PHE A 1013 40.26 26.85 -13.51
C PHE A 1013 41.76 26.96 -13.83
N LYS A 1014 42.21 26.37 -14.94
CA LYS A 1014 43.57 26.53 -15.49
C LYS A 1014 43.72 27.74 -16.42
N GLY A 1015 42.63 28.48 -16.69
CA GLY A 1015 42.62 29.62 -17.61
C GLY A 1015 42.67 29.25 -19.10
N VAL A 1016 42.34 28.01 -19.46
CA VAL A 1016 42.40 27.48 -20.84
C VAL A 1016 40.99 27.24 -21.38
N ASN A 1017 40.72 27.66 -22.62
CA ASN A 1017 39.47 27.36 -23.32
C ASN A 1017 39.62 26.09 -24.18
N VAL A 1018 38.75 25.11 -23.96
CA VAL A 1018 38.85 23.77 -24.59
C VAL A 1018 37.64 23.39 -25.44
N LYS A 1019 36.78 24.36 -25.79
CA LYS A 1019 35.52 24.11 -26.53
C LYS A 1019 35.72 23.43 -27.89
N THR A 1020 36.87 23.60 -28.54
CA THR A 1020 37.19 22.97 -29.83
C THR A 1020 37.39 21.45 -29.73
N LYS A 1021 37.73 20.93 -28.54
CA LYS A 1021 37.99 19.50 -28.31
C LYS A 1021 36.77 18.70 -27.85
N LEU A 1022 35.61 19.34 -27.69
CA LEU A 1022 34.39 18.67 -27.22
C LEU A 1022 33.88 17.58 -28.18
N PRO A 1023 33.93 17.74 -29.51
CA PRO A 1023 33.52 16.66 -30.42
C PRO A 1023 34.35 15.37 -30.23
N GLN A 1024 35.66 15.51 -30.02
CA GLN A 1024 36.57 14.38 -29.75
C GLN A 1024 36.24 13.69 -28.42
N LEU A 1025 35.84 14.46 -27.41
CA LEU A 1025 35.41 13.91 -26.13
C LEU A 1025 34.10 13.11 -26.28
N ILE A 1026 33.14 13.60 -27.07
CA ILE A 1026 31.88 12.89 -27.31
C ILE A 1026 32.13 11.54 -27.99
N GLU A 1027 32.98 11.52 -29.03
CA GLU A 1027 33.38 10.29 -29.72
C GLU A 1027 34.06 9.27 -28.75
N LEU A 1028 34.89 9.77 -27.82
CA LEU A 1028 35.52 8.94 -26.79
C LEU A 1028 34.50 8.39 -25.78
N LEU A 1029 33.45 9.13 -25.46
CA LEU A 1029 32.39 8.67 -24.55
C LEU A 1029 31.50 7.60 -25.18
N GLU A 1030 31.25 7.69 -26.49
CA GLU A 1030 30.55 6.65 -27.25
C GLU A 1030 31.33 5.33 -27.28
N ASN A 1031 32.66 5.42 -27.39
CA ASN A 1031 33.58 4.28 -27.33
C ASN A 1031 34.31 4.19 -25.98
N TYR A 1032 33.56 4.36 -24.89
CA TYR A 1032 34.12 4.54 -23.55
C TYR A 1032 35.19 3.49 -23.16
N THR A 1033 36.37 3.99 -22.81
CA THR A 1033 37.37 3.28 -22.02
C THR A 1033 37.85 4.17 -20.87
N TYR A 1034 38.01 3.61 -19.69
CA TYR A 1034 38.38 4.36 -18.49
C TYR A 1034 39.74 5.07 -18.64
N ASP A 1035 40.76 4.34 -19.09
CA ASP A 1035 42.14 4.85 -19.15
C ASP A 1035 42.27 5.97 -20.19
N GLU A 1036 41.66 5.84 -21.38
CA GLU A 1036 41.72 6.87 -22.42
C GLU A 1036 40.95 8.12 -21.99
N LEU A 1037 39.80 7.98 -21.32
CA LEU A 1037 39.05 9.12 -20.80
C LEU A 1037 39.84 9.88 -19.74
N VAL A 1038 40.41 9.17 -18.76
CA VAL A 1038 41.23 9.82 -17.72
C VAL A 1038 42.48 10.47 -18.33
N GLN A 1039 43.10 9.83 -19.32
CA GLN A 1039 44.23 10.41 -20.05
C GLN A 1039 43.81 11.68 -20.81
N PHE A 1040 42.65 11.67 -21.48
CA PHE A 1040 42.13 12.83 -22.19
C PHE A 1040 41.95 14.04 -21.26
N TYR A 1041 41.44 13.83 -20.04
CA TYR A 1041 41.33 14.88 -19.02
C TYR A 1041 42.68 15.36 -18.48
N SER A 1042 43.75 14.57 -18.63
CA SER A 1042 45.08 14.88 -18.14
C SER A 1042 45.91 15.68 -19.15
N VAL A 1043 45.64 15.51 -20.45
CA VAL A 1043 46.45 16.07 -21.54
C VAL A 1043 46.06 17.52 -21.84
N VAL A 1044 46.88 18.47 -21.38
CA VAL A 1044 46.99 19.79 -22.01
C VAL A 1044 47.99 19.62 -23.15
N LYS A 1045 47.57 19.29 -24.37
CA LYS A 1045 48.45 19.52 -25.53
C LYS A 1045 48.61 21.03 -25.66
N ALA A 1046 49.71 21.55 -25.13
CA ALA A 1046 50.25 22.85 -25.50
C ALA A 1046 50.77 22.73 -26.94
N GLY A 1047 50.34 23.65 -27.80
CA GLY A 1047 50.81 23.73 -29.19
C GLY A 1047 49.70 23.57 -30.21
N GLU A 1048 49.01 24.66 -30.48
CA GLU A 1048 48.68 25.15 -31.82
C GLU A 1048 48.29 26.61 -31.62
N GLU A 1049 49.33 27.45 -31.49
CA GLU A 1049 49.23 28.83 -31.93
C GLU A 1049 48.94 28.75 -33.43
N ASP A 1050 47.68 29.00 -33.81
CA ASP A 1050 47.36 29.31 -35.19
C ASP A 1050 47.87 30.74 -35.45
N GLY A 1051 49.16 30.82 -35.75
CA GLY A 1051 49.76 31.95 -36.45
C GLY A 1051 49.21 31.97 -37.86
N GLY A 1052 48.08 32.67 -38.04
CA GLY A 1052 47.53 33.06 -39.32
C GLY A 1052 47.23 34.55 -39.30
N ASP A 1053 48.18 35.34 -39.79
CA ASP A 1053 47.99 36.74 -40.16
C ASP A 1053 46.84 36.91 -41.19
N VAL A 1054 46.21 38.09 -41.09
CA VAL A 1054 45.19 38.76 -41.95
C VAL A 1054 43.73 38.61 -41.53
#